data_AF-A0AAV4QKR5-F1
#
_entry.id   AF-A0AAV4QKR5-F1
#
_cell.length_a   1.000
_cell.length_b   1.000
_cell.length_c   1.000
_cell.angle_alpha   90.00
_cell.angle_beta   90.00
_cell.angle_gamma   90.00
#
_symmetry.space_group_name_H-M   'P 1'
#
loop_
_entity.id
_entity.type
_entity.pdbx_description
1 polymer ?
#
loop_
_entity_poly.entity_id
_entity_poly.type
_entity_poly.pdbx_seq_one_letter_code
_entity_poly.pdbx_strand_id
1 'polypeptide(L)'
;MPVMTVSHLYEIEAGNVYLNECAKQNNWLKFLVFSQIFQVPKEQVLKAASRFANSCISYHILHSLHRKSALLYDVAYETKNVPSAKTPKKDMRKSLYSRIGVLKGSPPSDNKVKNEEDSLSVTSLETTSSSDVDLRSFILKDLFSQLLLANSSAAHGNVYLHTCYEIKNPILALLAASYPDARLEHCFFMWLYSSLHHSETIQKELEMYISGLNREDLSTEDLENLIILSVSKQKILTLWQGVHLFLPDTPLPKLMGFLRSFVIYKKYDSSIESFQNHLLGSVVSCPTKYERLLMLSHFHHTKLENSFSKEVIVPEFMKVFKMVKCFSKLEQSVDIKSLFLSESDRDYNNACWNSVKKLLECCLYDEAQMFANAANLPQQEMLMMQIHHEINEAHKCQSWCNLSYCIDFWKQVLLKLKVLPLHVALPFLEDQCEVSVRYGEKYFLMKSLIDILKDNKNTVNSIVERYKIEDFNRSMWQWCIKAEVNNELLPEIFDVKKVHYCDLKEAFSGSTTVENVQCLENDKEREALGSIIGQFLLKKDVQKAFELATTFGYNCTDLKIIKACLDLARGEIDLSLIDWSHPYCSSENLSSRIIRSLLLWVATSSNGISAYEKDVIQSMEKLSRKCTIAISICHQILVHYTIAAVLEMGYMSVAMEKDPFNLLKNILVNKLNDEHILAKSVIVVHELADIDVAKFLSEEITESLKILCESDLVMIPEEKNAFSERVIYDPVRTIEGFQLIVKLCQDPSLLGNNLMNKFALECAELDARSSDQNFSLLVELCICAHECFTTACNMDGISQILHNAQTLITLLEEADKFPIMVHLLTGLGRYSEMMYVFDILKSNEKLTLLFEKKMENIPNLRLALMDYLTRCPSEGDNYFYALANRFGMYREKAQILEMSVQKQLSQLCKKNTTLDNEMKEQLENALSKLSEAAKSYCKADCLHQAQSCTRLAQLVALQIYFVPSGVWIIGLDETSVARFITDHDKFSQAYIVAEQYGNHQLWSQALLHNVVLRGDREYLREFQFYMGLKASLIADVVKGN
;
A
#
# COMPACT_ATOMS: atom_id res chain seq x y z
N MET A 1 -74.74 -38.29 -4.70
CA MET A 1 -74.44 -39.00 -5.96
C MET A 1 -72.94 -39.12 -6.25
N PRO A 2 -72.06 -38.12 -6.01
CA PRO A 2 -70.61 -38.29 -6.25
C PRO A 2 -69.86 -39.07 -5.14
N VAL A 3 -70.33 -38.97 -3.89
CA VAL A 3 -69.63 -39.51 -2.70
C VAL A 3 -69.40 -41.04 -2.77
N MET A 4 -70.44 -41.78 -3.15
CA MET A 4 -70.44 -43.24 -3.05
C MET A 4 -69.66 -43.92 -4.19
N THR A 5 -69.60 -43.27 -5.36
CA THR A 5 -68.79 -43.72 -6.50
C THR A 5 -67.29 -43.53 -6.23
N VAL A 6 -66.93 -42.45 -5.51
CA VAL A 6 -65.54 -42.17 -5.09
C VAL A 6 -65.11 -43.10 -3.94
N SER A 7 -65.99 -43.42 -2.99
CA SER A 7 -65.70 -44.39 -1.91
C SER A 7 -65.42 -45.81 -2.44
N HIS A 8 -66.04 -46.22 -3.57
CA HIS A 8 -65.79 -47.53 -4.19
C HIS A 8 -64.49 -47.60 -4.99
N LEU A 9 -63.99 -46.48 -5.54
CA LEU A 9 -62.73 -46.41 -6.30
C LEU A 9 -61.48 -46.46 -5.40
N TYR A 10 -61.63 -46.14 -4.11
CA TYR A 10 -60.52 -46.02 -3.15
C TYR A 10 -60.67 -46.91 -1.89
N GLU A 11 -61.62 -47.85 -1.88
CA GLU A 11 -61.85 -48.86 -0.81
C GLU A 11 -62.05 -48.33 0.63
N ILE A 12 -62.93 -47.33 0.83
CA ILE A 12 -63.26 -46.78 2.17
C ILE A 12 -64.74 -47.06 2.55
N GLU A 13 -65.04 -47.50 3.78
CA GLU A 13 -66.41 -47.89 4.22
C GLU A 13 -67.39 -46.71 4.39
N ALA A 14 -68.55 -46.77 3.73
CA ALA A 14 -69.60 -45.75 3.83
C ALA A 14 -70.56 -45.97 5.03
N GLY A 15 -70.93 -44.89 5.72
CA GLY A 15 -71.78 -44.93 6.93
C GLY A 15 -73.28 -45.16 6.72
N ASN A 16 -73.97 -45.78 7.71
CA ASN A 16 -75.37 -46.26 7.65
C ASN A 16 -76.46 -45.24 8.03
N VAL A 17 -76.17 -43.95 8.03
CA VAL A 17 -77.01 -42.91 8.65
C VAL A 17 -78.36 -42.75 7.94
N TYR A 18 -78.35 -42.69 6.60
CA TYR A 18 -79.57 -42.49 5.79
C TYR A 18 -80.56 -43.66 5.91
N LEU A 19 -80.06 -44.90 5.89
CA LEU A 19 -80.88 -46.10 6.03
C LEU A 19 -81.52 -46.20 7.43
N ASN A 20 -80.80 -45.80 8.49
CA ASN A 20 -81.35 -45.80 9.85
C ASN A 20 -82.50 -44.77 10.00
N GLU A 21 -82.45 -43.65 9.28
CA GLU A 21 -83.47 -42.62 9.37
C GLU A 21 -84.74 -42.98 8.56
N CYS A 22 -84.58 -43.59 7.39
CA CYS A 22 -85.71 -44.20 6.67
C CYS A 22 -86.42 -45.30 7.48
N ALA A 23 -85.66 -46.06 8.28
CA ALA A 23 -86.22 -47.08 9.17
C ALA A 23 -87.01 -46.46 10.33
N LYS A 24 -86.48 -45.44 11.01
CA LYS A 24 -87.21 -44.72 12.08
C LYS A 24 -88.53 -44.12 11.59
N GLN A 25 -88.57 -43.64 10.35
CA GLN A 25 -89.76 -43.03 9.73
C GLN A 25 -90.71 -44.05 9.05
N ASN A 26 -90.48 -45.36 9.21
CA ASN A 26 -91.26 -46.45 8.59
C ASN A 26 -91.39 -46.38 7.05
N ASN A 27 -90.46 -45.71 6.35
CA ASN A 27 -90.56 -45.47 4.91
C ASN A 27 -89.86 -46.59 4.10
N TRP A 28 -90.51 -47.76 4.06
CA TRP A 28 -89.92 -49.00 3.55
C TRP A 28 -89.53 -49.00 2.06
N LEU A 29 -90.22 -48.22 1.23
CA LEU A 29 -89.96 -48.18 -0.21
C LEU A 29 -88.67 -47.43 -0.53
N LYS A 30 -88.49 -46.23 0.05
CA LYS A 30 -87.25 -45.44 -0.10
C LYS A 30 -86.04 -46.20 0.45
N PHE A 31 -86.26 -46.94 1.54
CA PHE A 31 -85.26 -47.81 2.15
C PHE A 31 -84.77 -48.92 1.20
N LEU A 32 -85.68 -49.64 0.53
CA LEU A 32 -85.32 -50.73 -0.40
C LEU A 32 -84.71 -50.23 -1.71
N VAL A 33 -85.28 -49.16 -2.29
CA VAL A 33 -84.79 -48.58 -3.55
C VAL A 33 -83.37 -48.03 -3.38
N PHE A 34 -83.11 -47.30 -2.28
CA PHE A 34 -81.78 -46.80 -1.98
C PHE A 34 -80.77 -47.94 -1.77
N SER A 35 -81.18 -48.99 -1.05
CA SER A 35 -80.33 -50.16 -0.82
C SER A 35 -79.96 -50.90 -2.11
N GLN A 36 -80.88 -50.97 -3.06
CA GLN A 36 -80.71 -51.70 -4.32
C GLN A 36 -79.93 -50.89 -5.38
N ILE A 37 -80.16 -49.58 -5.49
CA ILE A 37 -79.44 -48.71 -6.43
C ILE A 37 -77.95 -48.65 -6.09
N PHE A 38 -77.59 -48.61 -4.81
CA PHE A 38 -76.20 -48.45 -4.36
C PHE A 38 -75.53 -49.75 -3.93
N GLN A 39 -76.15 -50.91 -4.20
CA GLN A 39 -75.58 -52.25 -3.94
C GLN A 39 -75.02 -52.40 -2.51
N VAL A 40 -75.74 -51.84 -1.53
CA VAL A 40 -75.29 -51.82 -0.13
C VAL A 40 -75.24 -53.26 0.38
N PRO A 41 -74.21 -53.67 1.15
CA PRO A 41 -74.15 -55.01 1.70
C PRO A 41 -75.49 -55.35 2.39
N LYS A 42 -76.24 -56.38 1.97
CA LYS A 42 -77.41 -56.93 2.70
C LYS A 42 -77.07 -57.34 4.11
N GLU A 43 -75.79 -57.64 4.36
CA GLU A 43 -74.89 -56.83 5.16
C GLU A 43 -75.68 -55.92 6.04
N GLN A 44 -75.37 -54.63 5.92
CA GLN A 44 -75.84 -53.36 6.48
C GLN A 44 -77.34 -53.09 6.37
N VAL A 45 -77.97 -53.57 5.30
CA VAL A 45 -79.40 -53.38 5.08
C VAL A 45 -80.22 -54.09 6.16
N LEU A 46 -79.81 -55.29 6.58
CA LEU A 46 -80.61 -56.04 7.55
C LEU A 46 -80.55 -55.47 9.00
N LYS A 47 -79.44 -54.87 9.47
CA LYS A 47 -79.34 -54.14 10.77
C LYS A 47 -80.21 -52.91 10.78
N ALA A 48 -80.27 -52.21 9.65
CA ALA A 48 -81.11 -51.04 9.51
C ALA A 48 -82.60 -51.44 9.40
N ALA A 49 -82.91 -52.60 8.80
CA ALA A 49 -84.28 -53.13 8.75
C ALA A 49 -84.86 -53.53 10.12
N SER A 50 -84.02 -53.93 11.09
CA SER A 50 -84.44 -54.18 12.49
C SER A 50 -84.68 -52.90 13.32
N ARG A 51 -84.54 -51.71 12.70
CA ARG A 51 -84.76 -50.39 13.33
C ARG A 51 -86.09 -49.75 12.94
N PHE A 52 -86.94 -50.44 12.19
CA PHE A 52 -88.28 -49.97 11.87
C PHE A 52 -89.14 -49.89 13.13
N ALA A 53 -89.85 -48.77 13.28
CA ALA A 53 -90.75 -48.58 14.41
C ALA A 53 -91.99 -49.50 14.33
N ASN A 54 -92.37 -49.97 13.13
CA ASN A 54 -93.45 -50.95 12.92
C ASN A 54 -92.89 -52.39 12.80
N SER A 55 -93.28 -53.25 13.74
CA SER A 55 -92.82 -54.64 13.85
C SER A 55 -93.23 -55.53 12.66
N CYS A 56 -94.40 -55.30 12.05
CA CYS A 56 -94.87 -56.07 10.90
C CYS A 56 -94.04 -55.75 9.64
N ILE A 57 -93.76 -54.47 9.39
CA ILE A 57 -92.92 -54.03 8.25
C ILE A 57 -91.49 -54.54 8.43
N SER A 58 -90.94 -54.43 9.65
CA SER A 58 -89.62 -54.98 9.98
C SER A 58 -89.57 -56.50 9.72
N TYR A 59 -90.57 -57.25 10.19
CA TYR A 59 -90.65 -58.71 10.03
C TYR A 59 -90.76 -59.13 8.56
N HIS A 60 -91.63 -58.49 7.76
CA HIS A 60 -91.78 -58.83 6.34
C HIS A 60 -90.53 -58.52 5.51
N ILE A 61 -89.84 -57.41 5.76
CA ILE A 61 -88.59 -57.05 5.06
C ILE A 61 -87.44 -57.98 5.48
N LEU A 62 -87.34 -58.32 6.76
CA LEU A 62 -86.34 -59.29 7.24
C LEU A 62 -86.58 -60.68 6.64
N HIS A 63 -87.84 -61.13 6.60
CA HIS A 63 -88.20 -62.46 6.11
C HIS A 63 -88.07 -62.58 4.57
N SER A 64 -88.42 -61.54 3.81
CA SER A 64 -88.27 -61.53 2.34
C SER A 64 -86.82 -61.58 1.90
N LEU A 65 -85.94 -60.87 2.61
CA LEU A 65 -84.50 -60.91 2.38
C LEU A 65 -83.87 -62.23 2.88
N HIS A 66 -84.53 -63.02 3.77
CA HIS A 66 -84.02 -64.26 4.36
C HIS A 66 -84.07 -65.53 3.49
N ARG A 67 -85.03 -65.67 2.56
CA ARG A 67 -85.05 -66.83 1.65
C ARG A 67 -84.04 -66.68 0.51
N LYS A 68 -83.20 -67.70 0.31
CA LYS A 68 -82.41 -67.88 -0.92
C LYS A 68 -83.26 -68.70 -1.90
N SER A 69 -83.91 -68.06 -2.88
CA SER A 69 -84.34 -68.77 -4.09
C SER A 69 -83.27 -68.61 -5.15
N ALA A 70 -82.46 -69.65 -5.29
CA ALA A 70 -81.63 -69.89 -6.46
C ALA A 70 -82.55 -70.08 -7.67
N LEU A 71 -82.31 -69.36 -8.77
CA LEU A 71 -82.53 -69.81 -10.15
C LEU A 71 -81.96 -68.76 -11.11
N LEU A 72 -81.09 -69.25 -11.99
CA LEU A 72 -80.57 -68.63 -13.22
C LEU A 72 -79.30 -67.77 -13.09
N TYR A 73 -78.20 -68.51 -12.93
CA TYR A 73 -76.92 -68.26 -13.60
C TYR A 73 -76.94 -69.01 -14.96
N ASP A 74 -76.04 -68.65 -15.89
CA ASP A 74 -75.77 -69.24 -17.22
C ASP A 74 -76.67 -68.72 -18.36
N VAL A 75 -76.18 -68.08 -19.43
CA VAL A 75 -75.14 -68.44 -20.43
C VAL A 75 -74.69 -67.12 -21.10
N ALA A 76 -73.42 -66.72 -21.32
CA ALA A 76 -72.25 -67.46 -21.77
C ALA A 76 -70.93 -66.76 -21.32
N TYR A 77 -69.96 -67.54 -20.86
CA TYR A 77 -68.61 -67.48 -21.40
C TYR A 77 -68.05 -68.90 -21.36
N GLU A 78 -67.82 -69.46 -22.54
CA GLU A 78 -67.15 -70.73 -22.68
C GLU A 78 -65.66 -70.58 -22.31
N THR A 79 -65.24 -71.35 -21.31
CA THR A 79 -64.36 -72.50 -21.53
C THR A 79 -63.21 -72.33 -22.55
N LYS A 80 -61.93 -72.59 -22.24
CA LYS A 80 -61.34 -73.49 -21.20
C LYS A 80 -59.89 -73.08 -20.89
N ASN A 81 -59.32 -73.18 -19.69
CA ASN A 81 -59.69 -73.80 -18.42
C ASN A 81 -58.85 -73.17 -17.27
N VAL A 82 -59.42 -73.22 -16.06
CA VAL A 82 -58.90 -72.77 -14.74
C VAL A 82 -57.88 -73.80 -14.16
N PRO A 83 -57.02 -73.48 -13.16
CA PRO A 83 -57.42 -73.45 -11.74
C PRO A 83 -56.83 -72.26 -10.93
N SER A 84 -57.68 -71.51 -10.23
CA SER A 84 -57.79 -71.47 -8.76
C SER A 84 -56.87 -70.49 -8.01
N ALA A 85 -57.36 -69.25 -7.82
CA ALA A 85 -57.08 -68.45 -6.63
C ALA A 85 -58.41 -67.92 -6.07
N LYS A 86 -58.65 -68.23 -4.79
CA LYS A 86 -59.93 -68.16 -4.06
C LYS A 86 -60.28 -66.72 -3.68
N THR A 87 -61.50 -66.27 -3.99
CA THR A 87 -62.12 -65.05 -3.45
C THR A 87 -63.08 -65.40 -2.31
N PRO A 88 -63.43 -64.46 -1.42
CA PRO A 88 -64.74 -64.46 -0.82
C PRO A 88 -65.51 -63.18 -1.18
N LYS A 89 -66.64 -63.40 -1.85
CA LYS A 89 -67.67 -62.43 -2.24
C LYS A 89 -68.11 -61.56 -1.05
N LYS A 90 -68.33 -60.27 -1.27
CA LYS A 90 -69.28 -59.46 -0.47
C LYS A 90 -70.68 -60.02 -0.71
N ASP A 91 -71.05 -61.06 0.02
CA ASP A 91 -72.45 -61.39 0.25
C ASP A 91 -72.85 -60.59 1.48
N MET A 92 -73.37 -59.40 1.25
CA MET A 92 -74.75 -59.21 1.60
C MET A 92 -75.35 -60.25 2.64
N ARG A 93 -75.01 -60.34 3.96
CA ARG A 93 -75.95 -60.71 5.08
C ARG A 93 -75.68 -60.42 6.61
N LYS A 94 -74.50 -60.44 7.23
CA LYS A 94 -74.23 -60.04 8.65
C LYS A 94 -74.16 -58.55 9.13
N SER A 95 -74.94 -57.58 8.64
CA SER A 95 -75.18 -56.42 9.51
C SER A 95 -76.19 -56.75 10.55
N LEU A 96 -76.96 -57.83 10.45
CA LEU A 96 -77.83 -58.10 11.57
C LEU A 96 -77.12 -58.41 12.89
N TYR A 97 -75.85 -58.79 12.88
CA TYR A 97 -75.22 -59.35 14.08
C TYR A 97 -74.23 -58.45 14.81
N SER A 98 -73.94 -57.24 14.32
CA SER A 98 -73.28 -56.21 15.15
C SER A 98 -74.25 -55.44 16.05
N ARG A 99 -75.50 -55.93 16.21
CA ARG A 99 -76.55 -55.34 17.06
C ARG A 99 -76.64 -55.95 18.46
N ILE A 100 -75.74 -56.87 18.77
CA ILE A 100 -75.61 -57.52 20.08
C ILE A 100 -74.08 -57.61 20.24
N GLY A 101 -73.41 -56.59 20.78
CA GLY A 101 -73.40 -56.38 22.22
C GLY A 101 -72.75 -57.60 22.88
N VAL A 102 -71.62 -57.41 23.57
CA VAL A 102 -70.87 -58.41 24.37
C VAL A 102 -69.75 -59.10 23.58
N LEU A 103 -68.51 -58.59 23.65
CA LEU A 103 -67.51 -58.72 24.73
C LEU A 103 -66.91 -60.13 24.85
N LYS A 104 -65.59 -60.11 25.18
CA LYS A 104 -64.67 -61.19 25.60
C LYS A 104 -63.77 -61.71 24.46
N GLY A 105 -62.46 -61.75 24.59
CA GLY A 105 -61.59 -61.45 25.73
C GLY A 105 -60.11 -61.41 25.31
N SER A 106 -59.38 -60.57 26.02
CA SER A 106 -57.93 -60.39 26.19
C SER A 106 -57.15 -61.68 26.55
N PRO A 107 -55.81 -61.68 26.83
CA PRO A 107 -54.68 -60.72 26.63
C PRO A 107 -53.40 -61.47 26.11
N PRO A 108 -52.13 -61.07 26.42
CA PRO A 108 -51.44 -59.76 26.55
C PRO A 108 -50.34 -59.61 25.45
N SER A 109 -49.65 -58.49 25.22
CA SER A 109 -48.74 -57.82 26.17
C SER A 109 -48.31 -56.42 25.70
N ASP A 110 -48.39 -55.49 26.65
CA ASP A 110 -47.38 -54.49 27.01
C ASP A 110 -46.81 -53.56 25.92
N ASN A 111 -46.74 -52.25 26.09
CA ASN A 111 -47.15 -51.38 27.19
C ASN A 111 -46.98 -49.93 26.70
N LYS A 112 -47.72 -49.05 27.37
CA LYS A 112 -47.44 -47.62 27.59
C LYS A 112 -47.97 -46.55 26.61
N VAL A 113 -49.00 -45.89 27.14
CA VAL A 113 -49.13 -44.42 27.36
C VAL A 113 -49.68 -43.63 26.16
N LYS A 114 -51.02 -43.49 26.11
CA LYS A 114 -51.87 -42.34 26.56
C LYS A 114 -51.85 -41.17 25.55
N ASN A 115 -52.86 -41.12 24.68
CA ASN A 115 -54.05 -40.23 24.68
C ASN A 115 -53.81 -39.09 23.66
N GLU A 116 -54.34 -39.14 22.44
CA GLU A 116 -55.72 -38.71 22.07
C GLU A 116 -56.11 -37.39 22.75
N GLU A 117 -55.66 -36.32 22.13
CA GLU A 117 -56.47 -35.10 21.95
C GLU A 117 -57.15 -35.33 20.58
N ASP A 118 -58.48 -35.44 20.56
CA ASP A 118 -59.28 -35.07 19.39
C ASP A 118 -60.60 -34.44 19.87
N SER A 119 -60.84 -33.25 19.34
CA SER A 119 -62.14 -32.64 19.06
C SER A 119 -62.83 -31.50 19.86
N LEU A 120 -62.31 -30.24 19.91
CA LEU A 120 -62.93 -28.90 20.15
C LEU A 120 -63.23 -27.94 18.93
N SER A 121 -64.50 -27.61 18.59
CA SER A 121 -65.03 -26.40 17.84
C SER A 121 -66.56 -26.61 17.59
N VAL A 122 -67.55 -25.75 17.88
CA VAL A 122 -67.76 -24.34 17.49
C VAL A 122 -68.91 -23.68 18.31
N THR A 123 -68.61 -22.51 18.91
CA THR A 123 -69.42 -21.30 19.25
C THR A 123 -70.83 -21.37 19.88
N SER A 124 -70.99 -20.72 21.04
CA SER A 124 -71.87 -19.55 21.20
C SER A 124 -71.39 -18.68 22.37
N LEU A 125 -71.58 -17.36 22.25
CA LEU A 125 -71.07 -16.34 23.15
C LEU A 125 -71.53 -16.52 24.61
N GLU A 126 -70.56 -16.27 25.49
CA GLU A 126 -70.70 -15.90 26.90
C GLU A 126 -71.33 -16.93 27.84
N THR A 127 -70.53 -17.89 28.29
CA THR A 127 -70.16 -18.05 29.70
C THR A 127 -69.19 -19.22 29.89
N THR A 128 -68.06 -18.96 30.56
CA THR A 128 -67.26 -19.91 31.36
C THR A 128 -66.59 -21.13 30.68
N SER A 129 -65.23 -21.14 30.75
CA SER A 129 -64.30 -22.30 30.91
C SER A 129 -64.07 -23.33 29.77
N SER A 130 -62.89 -23.21 29.11
CA SER A 130 -61.93 -24.27 28.67
C SER A 130 -62.41 -25.57 27.98
N SER A 131 -62.34 -25.64 26.64
CA SER A 131 -62.08 -26.86 25.82
C SER A 131 -62.40 -26.61 24.32
N ASP A 132 -61.51 -26.16 23.41
CA ASP A 132 -61.86 -26.00 21.96
C ASP A 132 -60.74 -26.25 20.91
N VAL A 133 -59.63 -26.92 21.23
CA VAL A 133 -58.48 -27.07 20.28
C VAL A 133 -58.64 -28.23 19.29
N ASP A 134 -59.55 -29.13 19.60
CA ASP A 134 -59.26 -30.51 19.27
C ASP A 134 -60.02 -30.89 17.93
N LEU A 135 -61.01 -30.13 17.41
CA LEU A 135 -62.04 -30.61 16.40
C LEU A 135 -61.67 -30.26 14.98
N ARG A 136 -60.66 -29.41 14.86
CA ARG A 136 -60.02 -29.08 13.60
C ARG A 136 -59.18 -30.22 13.05
N SER A 137 -58.59 -31.09 13.89
CA SER A 137 -57.78 -32.26 13.45
C SER A 137 -58.63 -33.35 12.78
N PHE A 138 -59.86 -33.57 13.27
CA PHE A 138 -60.76 -34.62 12.78
C PHE A 138 -61.51 -34.22 11.49
N ILE A 139 -61.83 -32.93 11.34
CA ILE A 139 -62.52 -32.38 10.16
C ILE A 139 -61.65 -32.41 8.90
N LEU A 140 -60.32 -32.40 9.02
CA LEU A 140 -59.39 -32.28 7.89
C LEU A 140 -59.09 -33.58 7.13
N LYS A 141 -59.65 -34.74 7.53
CA LYS A 141 -59.37 -36.04 6.86
C LYS A 141 -60.41 -36.51 5.84
N ASP A 142 -61.59 -35.90 5.76
CA ASP A 142 -62.65 -36.30 4.81
C ASP A 142 -62.86 -35.24 3.71
N LEU A 143 -62.78 -35.66 2.44
CA LEU A 143 -62.92 -34.82 1.24
C LEU A 143 -64.27 -34.07 1.23
N PHE A 144 -65.32 -34.67 1.79
CA PHE A 144 -66.64 -34.04 1.88
C PHE A 144 -66.68 -32.90 2.90
N SER A 145 -65.92 -33.01 3.99
CA SER A 145 -65.77 -31.97 5.00
C SER A 145 -64.97 -30.78 4.47
N GLN A 146 -63.93 -31.07 3.66
CA GLN A 146 -63.11 -30.07 2.98
C GLN A 146 -63.92 -29.28 1.93
N LEU A 147 -64.80 -29.96 1.18
CA LEU A 147 -65.73 -29.32 0.24
C LEU A 147 -66.81 -28.48 0.94
N LEU A 148 -67.28 -28.89 2.12
CA LEU A 148 -68.34 -28.20 2.85
C LEU A 148 -67.86 -26.90 3.51
N LEU A 149 -66.62 -26.90 4.04
CA LEU A 149 -65.97 -25.73 4.63
C LEU A 149 -65.74 -24.63 3.58
N ALA A 150 -65.26 -25.00 2.39
CA ALA A 150 -64.96 -24.05 1.32
C ALA A 150 -66.22 -23.43 0.69
N ASN A 151 -67.39 -24.10 0.74
CA ASN A 151 -68.67 -23.58 0.24
C ASN A 151 -69.40 -22.62 1.20
N SER A 152 -68.81 -22.29 2.36
CA SER A 152 -69.38 -21.35 3.34
C SER A 152 -68.82 -19.92 3.27
N SER A 153 -67.87 -19.68 2.35
CA SER A 153 -67.13 -18.43 2.17
C SER A 153 -67.44 -17.79 0.81
N ALA A 154 -67.56 -16.46 0.74
CA ALA A 154 -67.84 -15.73 -0.51
C ALA A 154 -66.71 -15.85 -1.57
N ALA A 155 -65.46 -16.15 -1.15
CA ALA A 155 -64.29 -16.28 -2.02
C ALA A 155 -63.85 -17.75 -2.15
N HIS A 156 -64.73 -18.56 -2.74
CA HIS A 156 -64.60 -20.02 -2.86
C HIS A 156 -63.21 -20.48 -3.36
N GLY A 157 -62.68 -19.86 -4.42
CA GLY A 157 -61.41 -20.26 -5.06
C GLY A 157 -60.17 -20.12 -4.16
N ASN A 158 -60.04 -19.02 -3.41
CA ASN A 158 -58.85 -18.77 -2.58
C ASN A 158 -58.78 -19.71 -1.36
N VAL A 159 -59.94 -20.08 -0.81
CA VAL A 159 -60.00 -21.06 0.29
C VAL A 159 -59.60 -22.45 -0.20
N TYR A 160 -60.00 -22.85 -1.41
CA TYR A 160 -59.52 -24.10 -2.02
C TYR A 160 -58.01 -24.09 -2.26
N LEU A 161 -57.42 -22.95 -2.64
CA LEU A 161 -55.96 -22.82 -2.84
C LEU A 161 -55.19 -22.84 -1.51
N HIS A 162 -55.70 -22.17 -0.47
CA HIS A 162 -55.11 -22.19 0.88
C HIS A 162 -55.16 -23.61 1.49
N THR A 163 -56.29 -24.29 1.37
CA THR A 163 -56.42 -25.68 1.83
C THR A 163 -55.60 -26.66 0.98
N CYS A 164 -55.42 -26.39 -0.32
CA CYS A 164 -54.49 -27.11 -1.18
C CYS A 164 -53.04 -26.98 -0.69
N TYR A 165 -52.65 -25.82 -0.17
CA TYR A 165 -51.33 -25.59 0.42
C TYR A 165 -51.13 -26.34 1.74
N GLU A 166 -52.12 -26.32 2.63
CA GLU A 166 -52.02 -26.94 3.96
C GLU A 166 -52.02 -28.46 3.89
N ILE A 167 -52.89 -29.02 3.04
CA ILE A 167 -53.12 -30.47 2.96
C ILE A 167 -52.22 -31.10 1.87
N LYS A 168 -51.58 -30.27 1.03
CA LYS A 168 -50.75 -30.69 -0.12
C LYS A 168 -51.48 -31.63 -1.07
N ASN A 169 -52.80 -31.41 -1.26
CA ASN A 169 -53.63 -32.21 -2.17
C ASN A 169 -53.94 -31.44 -3.47
N PRO A 170 -53.40 -31.86 -4.63
CA PRO A 170 -53.51 -31.13 -5.89
C PRO A 170 -54.93 -31.09 -6.47
N ILE A 171 -55.85 -31.96 -6.00
CA ILE A 171 -57.25 -31.99 -6.47
C ILE A 171 -57.99 -30.70 -6.09
N LEU A 172 -57.60 -30.06 -4.98
CA LEU A 172 -58.22 -28.82 -4.50
C LEU A 172 -57.90 -27.62 -5.41
N ALA A 173 -56.70 -27.59 -6.01
CA ALA A 173 -56.34 -26.57 -7.01
C ALA A 173 -57.09 -26.73 -8.34
N LEU A 174 -57.42 -27.97 -8.74
CA LEU A 174 -58.27 -28.23 -9.90
C LEU A 174 -59.72 -27.79 -9.66
N LEU A 175 -60.24 -28.02 -8.46
CA LEU A 175 -61.55 -27.53 -8.05
C LEU A 175 -61.58 -26.00 -7.99
N ALA A 176 -60.51 -25.36 -7.51
CA ALA A 176 -60.38 -23.90 -7.54
C ALA A 176 -60.46 -23.34 -8.97
N ALA A 177 -59.78 -23.96 -9.94
CA ALA A 177 -59.81 -23.51 -11.34
C ALA A 177 -61.14 -23.76 -12.08
N SER A 178 -62.05 -24.56 -11.50
CA SER A 178 -63.38 -24.79 -12.08
C SER A 178 -64.38 -23.64 -11.82
N TYR A 179 -63.99 -22.64 -11.01
CA TYR A 179 -64.79 -21.44 -10.74
C TYR A 179 -64.49 -20.31 -11.73
N PRO A 180 -65.50 -19.54 -12.17
CA PRO A 180 -65.36 -18.53 -13.22
C PRO A 180 -64.43 -17.35 -12.87
N ASP A 181 -64.24 -17.04 -11.59
CA ASP A 181 -63.39 -15.93 -11.12
C ASP A 181 -61.96 -16.38 -10.74
N ALA A 182 -61.56 -17.59 -11.11
CA ALA A 182 -60.28 -18.15 -10.70
C ALA A 182 -59.10 -17.58 -11.49
N ARG A 183 -58.07 -17.08 -10.78
CA ARG A 183 -56.76 -16.78 -11.39
C ARG A 183 -56.08 -18.10 -11.78
N LEU A 184 -56.19 -18.48 -13.05
CA LEU A 184 -55.67 -19.76 -13.57
C LEU A 184 -54.16 -19.94 -13.32
N GLU A 185 -53.38 -18.85 -13.38
CA GLU A 185 -51.94 -18.84 -13.08
C GLU A 185 -51.65 -19.22 -11.62
N HIS A 186 -52.46 -18.72 -10.68
CA HIS A 186 -52.33 -19.04 -9.26
C HIS A 186 -52.77 -20.48 -8.98
N CYS A 187 -53.81 -20.96 -9.66
CA CYS A 187 -54.25 -22.35 -9.58
C CYS A 187 -53.19 -23.31 -10.15
N PHE A 188 -52.57 -22.94 -11.26
CA PHE A 188 -51.46 -23.69 -11.87
C PHE A 188 -50.26 -23.78 -10.92
N PHE A 189 -49.85 -22.66 -10.32
CA PHE A 189 -48.76 -22.61 -9.35
C PHE A 189 -49.03 -23.55 -8.16
N MET A 190 -50.20 -23.44 -7.54
CA MET A 190 -50.57 -24.26 -6.37
C MET A 190 -50.73 -25.75 -6.70
N TRP A 191 -51.24 -26.06 -7.89
CA TRP A 191 -51.32 -27.42 -8.40
C TRP A 191 -49.93 -28.03 -8.63
N LEU A 192 -49.02 -27.28 -9.25
CA LEU A 192 -47.67 -27.76 -9.55
C LEU A 192 -46.84 -27.90 -8.26
N TYR A 193 -46.94 -26.93 -7.35
CA TYR A 193 -46.30 -26.97 -6.03
C TYR A 193 -46.74 -28.19 -5.20
N SER A 194 -48.05 -28.43 -5.07
CA SER A 194 -48.59 -29.58 -4.33
C SER A 194 -48.26 -30.91 -5.00
N SER A 195 -48.28 -30.98 -6.33
CA SER A 195 -47.92 -32.19 -7.09
C SER A 195 -46.45 -32.58 -6.95
N LEU A 196 -45.55 -31.61 -6.75
CA LEU A 196 -44.11 -31.84 -6.57
C LEU A 196 -43.72 -32.15 -5.12
N HIS A 197 -44.57 -31.82 -4.15
CA HIS A 197 -44.31 -31.94 -2.71
C HIS A 197 -44.22 -33.41 -2.21
N HIS A 198 -44.67 -34.40 -2.99
CA HIS A 198 -44.65 -35.80 -2.58
C HIS A 198 -43.26 -36.48 -2.59
N SER A 199 -42.20 -35.79 -3.03
CA SER A 199 -40.83 -36.32 -3.08
C SER A 199 -39.92 -35.65 -2.04
N GLU A 200 -39.37 -36.41 -1.09
CA GLU A 200 -38.56 -35.89 0.03
C GLU A 200 -37.36 -35.02 -0.41
N THR A 201 -36.70 -35.36 -1.52
CA THR A 201 -35.59 -34.59 -2.10
C THR A 201 -36.02 -33.25 -2.71
N ILE A 202 -37.23 -33.18 -3.26
CA ILE A 202 -37.77 -31.97 -3.90
C ILE A 202 -38.38 -31.06 -2.84
N GLN A 203 -38.94 -31.63 -1.76
CA GLN A 203 -39.52 -30.90 -0.63
C GLN A 203 -38.53 -29.94 0.02
N LYS A 204 -37.29 -30.37 0.31
CA LYS A 204 -36.27 -29.51 0.94
C LYS A 204 -35.86 -28.32 0.06
N GLU A 205 -35.78 -28.53 -1.26
CA GLU A 205 -35.49 -27.44 -2.20
C GLU A 205 -36.71 -26.50 -2.33
N LEU A 206 -37.93 -27.02 -2.39
CA LEU A 206 -39.16 -26.22 -2.41
C LEU A 206 -39.32 -25.35 -1.16
N GLU A 207 -38.99 -25.87 0.03
CA GLU A 207 -39.03 -25.14 1.30
C GLU A 207 -37.91 -24.08 1.41
N MET A 208 -36.76 -24.30 0.75
CA MET A 208 -35.68 -23.32 0.64
C MET A 208 -36.01 -22.18 -0.33
N TYR A 209 -36.53 -22.50 -1.51
CA TYR A 209 -36.83 -21.52 -2.56
C TYR A 209 -38.10 -20.72 -2.28
N ILE A 210 -39.07 -21.30 -1.56
CA ILE A 210 -40.40 -20.71 -1.36
C ILE A 210 -40.73 -20.69 0.14
N SER A 211 -40.10 -19.75 0.88
CA SER A 211 -40.35 -19.56 2.30
C SER A 211 -41.48 -18.54 2.54
N GLY A 212 -42.60 -18.99 3.12
CA GLY A 212 -43.73 -18.14 3.55
C GLY A 212 -44.79 -17.85 2.47
N LEU A 213 -45.58 -18.87 2.10
CA LEU A 213 -46.59 -18.84 1.02
C LEU A 213 -47.94 -18.16 1.38
N ASN A 214 -48.00 -17.34 2.44
CA ASN A 214 -49.19 -16.58 2.81
C ASN A 214 -49.27 -15.22 2.09
N ARG A 215 -49.13 -15.19 0.76
CA ARG A 215 -49.27 -13.96 -0.04
C ARG A 215 -50.45 -14.11 -1.00
N GLU A 216 -51.33 -13.10 -1.03
CA GLU A 216 -52.42 -13.00 -2.01
C GLU A 216 -51.91 -12.68 -3.44
N ASP A 217 -50.62 -12.34 -3.59
CA ASP A 217 -49.95 -12.08 -4.85
C ASP A 217 -48.70 -12.96 -5.01
N LEU A 218 -48.75 -13.90 -5.95
CA LEU A 218 -47.61 -14.71 -6.39
C LEU A 218 -46.73 -13.88 -7.34
N SER A 219 -45.40 -13.90 -7.17
CA SER A 219 -44.50 -13.25 -8.12
C SER A 219 -44.28 -14.13 -9.35
N THR A 220 -44.05 -13.49 -10.51
CA THR A 220 -43.71 -14.19 -11.76
C THR A 220 -42.39 -14.95 -11.67
N GLU A 221 -41.49 -14.52 -10.79
CA GLU A 221 -40.19 -15.15 -10.52
C GLU A 221 -40.35 -16.46 -9.72
N ASP A 222 -41.32 -16.54 -8.81
CA ASP A 222 -41.63 -17.78 -8.08
C ASP A 222 -42.14 -18.87 -9.03
N LEU A 223 -42.98 -18.49 -10.00
CA LEU A 223 -43.47 -19.41 -11.03
C LEU A 223 -42.33 -19.88 -11.95
N GLU A 224 -41.43 -18.98 -12.36
CA GLU A 224 -40.27 -19.32 -13.17
C GLU A 224 -39.35 -20.31 -12.45
N ASN A 225 -39.02 -20.06 -11.18
CA ASN A 225 -38.22 -20.94 -10.35
C ASN A 225 -38.86 -22.33 -10.20
N LEU A 226 -40.18 -22.38 -10.02
CA LEU A 226 -40.92 -23.64 -9.88
C LEU A 226 -40.98 -24.44 -11.20
N ILE A 227 -41.06 -23.77 -12.35
CA ILE A 227 -40.95 -24.38 -13.67
C ILE A 227 -39.52 -24.90 -13.90
N ILE A 228 -38.49 -24.12 -13.59
CA ILE A 228 -37.08 -24.55 -13.72
C ILE A 228 -36.81 -25.77 -12.85
N LEU A 229 -37.31 -25.79 -11.62
CA LEU A 229 -37.19 -26.92 -10.69
C LEU A 229 -37.95 -28.16 -11.20
N SER A 230 -39.11 -27.98 -11.82
CA SER A 230 -39.86 -29.07 -12.46
C SER A 230 -39.08 -29.70 -13.62
N VAL A 231 -38.42 -28.88 -14.44
CA VAL A 231 -37.60 -29.34 -15.57
C VAL A 231 -36.33 -30.02 -15.08
N SER A 232 -35.63 -29.45 -14.10
CA SER A 232 -34.37 -29.99 -13.55
C SER A 232 -34.55 -31.35 -12.88
N LYS A 233 -35.70 -31.59 -12.24
CA LYS A 233 -36.06 -32.87 -11.59
C LYS A 233 -36.78 -33.86 -12.52
N GLN A 234 -36.76 -33.62 -13.83
CA GLN A 234 -37.37 -34.48 -14.87
C GLN A 234 -38.89 -34.69 -14.74
N LYS A 235 -39.62 -33.75 -14.12
CA LYS A 235 -41.09 -33.79 -13.97
C LYS A 235 -41.82 -33.11 -15.15
N ILE A 236 -41.31 -33.32 -16.37
CA ILE A 236 -41.80 -32.68 -17.61
C ILE A 236 -43.23 -33.13 -17.96
N LEU A 237 -43.62 -34.37 -17.64
CA LEU A 237 -45.01 -34.84 -17.84
C LEU A 237 -46.00 -34.09 -16.97
N THR A 238 -45.67 -33.87 -15.70
CA THR A 238 -46.48 -33.12 -14.74
C THR A 238 -46.62 -31.66 -15.19
N LEU A 239 -45.51 -31.05 -15.63
CA LEU A 239 -45.50 -29.69 -16.15
C LEU A 239 -46.34 -29.56 -17.44
N TRP A 240 -46.21 -30.50 -18.39
CA TRP A 240 -47.00 -30.54 -19.62
C TRP A 240 -48.50 -30.66 -19.34
N GLN A 241 -48.88 -31.53 -18.39
CA GLN A 241 -50.27 -31.71 -17.97
C GLN A 241 -50.83 -30.43 -17.33
N GLY A 242 -50.08 -29.79 -16.43
CA GLY A 242 -50.52 -28.55 -15.80
C GLY A 242 -50.69 -27.40 -16.80
N VAL A 243 -49.74 -27.22 -17.73
CA VAL A 243 -49.85 -26.18 -18.77
C VAL A 243 -51.07 -26.42 -19.68
N HIS A 244 -51.38 -27.67 -20.01
CA HIS A 244 -52.59 -27.99 -20.79
C HIS A 244 -53.89 -27.81 -20.03
N LEU A 245 -53.90 -28.01 -18.70
CA LEU A 245 -55.08 -27.89 -17.87
C LEU A 245 -55.41 -26.44 -17.51
N PHE A 246 -54.39 -25.62 -17.27
CA PHE A 246 -54.58 -24.26 -16.75
C PHE A 246 -54.23 -23.15 -17.76
N LEU A 247 -53.36 -23.39 -18.75
CA LEU A 247 -52.87 -22.37 -19.70
C LEU A 247 -52.93 -22.79 -21.19
N PRO A 248 -54.11 -23.26 -21.70
CA PRO A 248 -54.22 -23.83 -23.04
C PRO A 248 -54.04 -22.82 -24.19
N ASP A 249 -54.31 -21.54 -23.97
CA ASP A 249 -54.31 -20.49 -25.01
C ASP A 249 -52.94 -19.81 -25.20
N THR A 250 -51.96 -20.17 -24.38
CA THR A 250 -50.59 -19.62 -24.45
C THR A 250 -49.75 -20.33 -25.52
N PRO A 251 -48.57 -19.82 -25.92
CA PRO A 251 -47.62 -20.58 -26.73
C PRO A 251 -46.94 -21.75 -25.97
N LEU A 252 -47.11 -21.83 -24.63
CA LEU A 252 -46.45 -22.82 -23.76
C LEU A 252 -46.89 -24.27 -24.03
N PRO A 253 -48.16 -24.62 -24.29
CA PRO A 253 -48.57 -25.96 -24.70
C PRO A 253 -47.80 -26.51 -25.89
N LYS A 254 -47.50 -25.66 -26.90
CA LYS A 254 -46.72 -26.06 -28.08
C LYS A 254 -45.26 -26.35 -27.71
N LEU A 255 -44.66 -25.49 -26.89
CA LEU A 255 -43.30 -25.67 -26.37
C LEU A 255 -43.18 -26.92 -25.47
N MET A 256 -44.10 -27.11 -24.53
CA MET A 256 -44.12 -28.27 -23.64
C MET A 256 -44.44 -29.55 -24.41
N GLY A 257 -45.28 -29.46 -25.45
CA GLY A 257 -45.55 -30.56 -26.38
C GLY A 257 -44.29 -31.01 -27.11
N PHE A 258 -43.47 -30.07 -27.58
CA PHE A 258 -42.14 -30.34 -28.14
C PHE A 258 -41.19 -30.93 -27.08
N LEU A 259 -41.06 -30.34 -25.89
CA LEU A 259 -40.20 -30.89 -24.82
C LEU A 259 -40.61 -32.31 -24.43
N ARG A 260 -41.91 -32.61 -24.46
CA ARG A 260 -42.43 -33.97 -24.23
C ARG A 260 -42.07 -34.93 -25.37
N SER A 261 -42.21 -34.54 -26.64
CA SER A 261 -41.80 -35.39 -27.76
C SER A 261 -40.29 -35.62 -27.81
N PHE A 262 -39.53 -34.58 -27.50
CA PHE A 262 -38.07 -34.56 -27.57
C PHE A 262 -37.41 -35.26 -26.37
N VAL A 263 -37.75 -34.87 -25.13
CA VAL A 263 -37.07 -35.37 -23.92
C VAL A 263 -37.64 -36.71 -23.46
N ILE A 264 -38.96 -36.89 -23.49
CA ILE A 264 -39.62 -38.10 -22.94
C ILE A 264 -39.77 -39.18 -24.02
N TYR A 265 -40.27 -38.83 -25.20
CA TYR A 265 -40.51 -39.81 -26.26
C TYR A 265 -39.31 -40.00 -27.22
N LYS A 266 -38.23 -39.23 -27.06
CA LYS A 266 -36.98 -39.32 -27.85
C LYS A 266 -37.21 -39.35 -29.37
N LYS A 267 -38.27 -38.68 -29.85
CA LYS A 267 -38.60 -38.59 -31.27
C LYS A 267 -37.88 -37.39 -31.89
N TYR A 268 -36.60 -37.56 -32.19
CA TYR A 268 -35.74 -36.45 -32.62
C TYR A 268 -36.12 -35.89 -34.00
N ASP A 269 -36.34 -36.75 -35.00
CA ASP A 269 -36.53 -36.33 -36.40
C ASP A 269 -37.84 -35.57 -36.66
N SER A 270 -38.98 -36.05 -36.14
CA SER A 270 -40.28 -35.36 -36.27
C SER A 270 -40.35 -34.06 -35.48
N SER A 271 -39.46 -33.90 -34.48
CA SER A 271 -39.42 -32.71 -33.65
C SER A 271 -38.67 -31.57 -34.33
N ILE A 272 -37.82 -31.83 -35.34
CA ILE A 272 -37.04 -30.83 -36.08
C ILE A 272 -37.94 -29.97 -36.99
N GLU A 273 -38.84 -30.59 -37.75
CA GLU A 273 -39.74 -29.85 -38.66
C GLU A 273 -40.77 -29.03 -37.88
N SER A 274 -41.27 -29.57 -36.76
CA SER A 274 -42.07 -28.83 -35.78
C SER A 274 -41.26 -27.71 -35.10
N PHE A 275 -39.95 -27.88 -34.93
CA PHE A 275 -39.07 -26.90 -34.32
C PHE A 275 -38.84 -25.70 -35.23
N GLN A 276 -38.52 -25.93 -36.52
CA GLN A 276 -38.30 -24.87 -37.50
C GLN A 276 -39.57 -24.06 -37.81
N ASN A 277 -40.72 -24.72 -38.02
CA ASN A 277 -41.94 -24.04 -38.49
C ASN A 277 -42.78 -23.43 -37.37
N HIS A 278 -42.85 -24.06 -36.19
CA HIS A 278 -43.76 -23.60 -35.13
C HIS A 278 -43.07 -22.75 -34.06
N LEU A 279 -41.80 -23.00 -33.69
CA LEU A 279 -41.12 -22.22 -32.65
C LEU A 279 -40.59 -20.89 -33.18
N LEU A 280 -40.04 -20.84 -34.40
CA LEU A 280 -39.69 -19.58 -35.07
C LEU A 280 -40.92 -18.69 -35.25
N GLY A 281 -42.03 -19.27 -35.74
CA GLY A 281 -43.31 -18.59 -35.85
C GLY A 281 -43.83 -18.08 -34.51
N SER A 282 -43.65 -18.85 -33.43
CA SER A 282 -44.06 -18.46 -32.08
C SER A 282 -43.26 -17.26 -31.55
N VAL A 283 -41.92 -17.25 -31.68
CA VAL A 283 -41.05 -16.12 -31.29
C VAL A 283 -41.42 -14.84 -32.05
N VAL A 284 -41.68 -14.97 -33.34
CA VAL A 284 -42.07 -13.84 -34.20
C VAL A 284 -43.47 -13.34 -33.86
N SER A 285 -44.38 -14.22 -33.44
CA SER A 285 -45.77 -13.90 -33.09
C SER A 285 -45.98 -13.37 -31.66
N CYS A 286 -44.95 -13.39 -30.79
CA CYS A 286 -45.08 -12.88 -29.42
C CYS A 286 -45.50 -11.39 -29.43
N PRO A 287 -46.62 -11.01 -28.76
CA PRO A 287 -47.17 -9.67 -28.80
C PRO A 287 -46.29 -8.63 -28.09
N THR A 288 -45.64 -9.01 -26.99
CA THR A 288 -44.79 -8.09 -26.21
C THR A 288 -43.30 -8.38 -26.38
N LYS A 289 -42.49 -7.32 -26.30
CA LYS A 289 -41.01 -7.41 -26.31
C LYS A 289 -40.49 -8.25 -25.15
N TYR A 290 -41.14 -8.15 -24.00
CA TYR A 290 -40.79 -8.89 -22.79
C TYR A 290 -41.00 -10.40 -22.96
N GLU A 291 -42.18 -10.83 -23.44
CA GLU A 291 -42.46 -12.24 -23.71
C GLU A 291 -41.49 -12.83 -24.74
N ARG A 292 -41.11 -12.02 -25.74
CA ARG A 292 -40.15 -12.44 -26.76
C ARG A 292 -38.73 -12.61 -26.21
N LEU A 293 -38.28 -11.69 -25.36
CA LEU A 293 -36.98 -11.79 -24.68
C LEU A 293 -36.93 -12.97 -23.70
N LEU A 294 -38.01 -13.21 -22.96
CA LEU A 294 -38.14 -14.35 -22.04
C LEU A 294 -38.06 -15.68 -22.80
N MET A 295 -38.80 -15.80 -23.91
CA MET A 295 -38.79 -16.99 -24.76
C MET A 295 -37.40 -17.25 -25.36
N LEU A 296 -36.76 -16.20 -25.91
CA LEU A 296 -35.39 -16.30 -26.43
C LEU A 296 -34.35 -16.61 -25.33
N SER A 297 -34.55 -16.08 -24.11
CA SER A 297 -33.71 -16.39 -22.94
C SER A 297 -33.82 -17.85 -22.55
N HIS A 298 -35.02 -18.43 -22.53
CA HIS A 298 -35.20 -19.86 -22.27
C HIS A 298 -34.53 -20.74 -23.34
N PHE A 299 -34.62 -20.36 -24.63
CA PHE A 299 -33.87 -21.06 -25.69
C PHE A 299 -32.36 -20.93 -25.51
N HIS A 300 -31.90 -19.79 -25.00
CA HIS A 300 -30.50 -19.58 -24.67
C HIS A 300 -30.01 -20.48 -23.53
N HIS A 301 -30.74 -20.50 -22.40
CA HIS A 301 -30.40 -21.29 -21.22
C HIS A 301 -30.44 -22.79 -21.48
N THR A 302 -31.41 -23.25 -22.28
CA THR A 302 -31.55 -24.67 -22.64
C THR A 302 -30.51 -25.14 -23.66
N LYS A 303 -29.73 -24.23 -24.28
CA LYS A 303 -28.75 -24.52 -25.36
C LYS A 303 -29.35 -25.43 -26.44
N LEU A 304 -30.62 -25.18 -26.75
CA LEU A 304 -31.45 -26.10 -27.51
C LEU A 304 -30.90 -26.32 -28.93
N GLU A 305 -30.28 -25.30 -29.52
CA GLU A 305 -29.51 -25.39 -30.78
C GLU A 305 -28.43 -26.47 -30.77
N ASN A 306 -27.68 -26.60 -29.67
CA ASN A 306 -26.58 -27.55 -29.54
C ASN A 306 -27.07 -28.99 -29.35
N SER A 307 -28.37 -29.18 -29.14
CA SER A 307 -28.98 -30.50 -28.92
C SER A 307 -29.31 -31.22 -30.23
N PHE A 308 -29.15 -30.54 -31.39
CA PHE A 308 -29.35 -31.10 -32.72
C PHE A 308 -28.01 -31.41 -33.40
N SER A 309 -28.00 -32.38 -34.32
CA SER A 309 -26.81 -32.74 -35.10
C SER A 309 -26.46 -31.64 -36.11
N LYS A 310 -25.17 -31.50 -36.46
CA LYS A 310 -24.65 -30.47 -37.40
C LYS A 310 -25.22 -30.54 -38.82
N GLU A 311 -25.93 -31.62 -39.17
CA GLU A 311 -26.51 -31.84 -40.50
C GLU A 311 -27.88 -31.15 -40.66
N VAL A 312 -28.45 -30.61 -39.58
CA VAL A 312 -29.77 -30.01 -39.54
C VAL A 312 -29.67 -28.48 -39.48
N ILE A 313 -30.41 -27.78 -40.33
CA ILE A 313 -30.46 -26.30 -40.34
C ILE A 313 -31.32 -25.84 -39.15
N VAL A 314 -30.70 -25.34 -38.09
CA VAL A 314 -31.42 -24.87 -36.90
C VAL A 314 -31.34 -23.33 -36.86
N PRO A 315 -32.45 -22.59 -36.64
CA PRO A 315 -32.38 -21.14 -36.49
C PRO A 315 -31.48 -20.73 -35.31
N GLU A 316 -30.68 -19.68 -35.51
CA GLU A 316 -29.67 -19.21 -34.54
C GLU A 316 -30.30 -18.33 -33.42
N PHE A 317 -31.22 -18.88 -32.63
CA PHE A 317 -31.84 -18.23 -31.46
C PHE A 317 -30.84 -17.67 -30.44
N MET A 318 -29.68 -18.31 -30.23
CA MET A 318 -28.60 -17.85 -29.34
C MET A 318 -28.02 -16.53 -29.83
N LYS A 319 -27.83 -16.42 -31.14
CA LYS A 319 -27.31 -15.23 -31.81
C LYS A 319 -28.35 -14.12 -31.79
N VAL A 320 -29.58 -14.41 -32.23
CA VAL A 320 -30.68 -13.45 -32.23
C VAL A 320 -31.04 -13.00 -30.81
N PHE A 321 -30.95 -13.86 -29.81
CA PHE A 321 -31.14 -13.47 -28.40
C PHE A 321 -30.12 -12.41 -27.97
N LYS A 322 -28.83 -12.63 -28.26
CA LYS A 322 -27.77 -11.65 -27.96
C LYS A 322 -28.02 -10.31 -28.66
N MET A 323 -28.44 -10.35 -29.92
CA MET A 323 -28.80 -9.17 -30.71
C MET A 323 -30.01 -8.42 -30.12
N VAL A 324 -31.12 -9.12 -29.84
CA VAL A 324 -32.35 -8.53 -29.32
C VAL A 324 -32.17 -8.02 -27.88
N LYS A 325 -31.31 -8.67 -27.07
CA LYS A 325 -30.97 -8.21 -25.71
C LYS A 325 -30.34 -6.82 -25.70
N CYS A 326 -29.55 -6.47 -26.73
CA CYS A 326 -28.94 -5.14 -26.87
C CYS A 326 -30.00 -4.03 -26.94
N PHE A 327 -31.20 -4.35 -27.40
CA PHE A 327 -32.33 -3.42 -27.46
C PHE A 327 -33.19 -3.40 -26.20
N SER A 328 -32.88 -4.17 -25.15
CA SER A 328 -33.73 -4.30 -23.94
C SER A 328 -34.13 -2.95 -23.31
N LYS A 329 -33.26 -1.94 -23.36
CA LYS A 329 -33.48 -0.58 -22.85
C LYS A 329 -34.28 0.34 -23.78
N LEU A 330 -34.45 -0.01 -25.05
CA LEU A 330 -35.11 0.82 -26.07
C LEU A 330 -36.57 0.42 -26.30
N GLU A 331 -37.50 1.37 -26.40
CA GLU A 331 -38.92 1.07 -26.69
C GLU A 331 -39.17 0.63 -28.15
N GLN A 332 -38.21 0.91 -29.06
CA GLN A 332 -38.36 0.65 -30.48
C GLN A 332 -38.33 -0.85 -30.83
N SER A 333 -39.16 -1.25 -31.81
CA SER A 333 -39.22 -2.62 -32.31
C SER A 333 -38.08 -2.94 -33.28
N VAL A 334 -37.38 -4.04 -33.03
CA VAL A 334 -36.40 -4.64 -33.94
C VAL A 334 -37.12 -5.58 -34.92
N ASP A 335 -36.73 -5.57 -36.18
CA ASP A 335 -37.25 -6.53 -37.16
C ASP A 335 -36.60 -7.90 -36.96
N ILE A 336 -37.24 -8.73 -36.15
CA ILE A 336 -36.68 -10.02 -35.73
C ILE A 336 -36.76 -11.06 -36.84
N LYS A 337 -37.67 -10.90 -37.81
CA LYS A 337 -37.81 -11.82 -38.94
C LYS A 337 -36.56 -11.83 -39.81
N SER A 338 -36.02 -10.65 -40.08
CA SER A 338 -34.81 -10.49 -40.90
C SER A 338 -33.54 -10.91 -40.15
N LEU A 339 -33.51 -10.91 -38.81
CA LEU A 339 -32.35 -11.36 -38.02
C LEU A 339 -32.13 -12.88 -38.03
N PHE A 340 -33.14 -13.67 -38.41
CA PHE A 340 -33.01 -15.12 -38.57
C PHE A 340 -32.60 -15.55 -40.00
N LEU A 341 -32.46 -14.61 -40.94
CA LEU A 341 -31.99 -14.88 -42.29
C LEU A 341 -30.48 -15.18 -42.32
N SER A 342 -30.00 -15.80 -43.40
CA SER A 342 -28.58 -16.12 -43.57
C SER A 342 -27.71 -14.84 -43.66
N GLU A 343 -26.47 -14.91 -43.18
CA GLU A 343 -25.53 -13.77 -43.19
C GLU A 343 -25.21 -13.22 -44.60
N SER A 344 -25.33 -14.07 -45.63
CA SER A 344 -25.17 -13.69 -47.04
C SER A 344 -26.36 -12.93 -47.63
N ASP A 345 -27.48 -12.82 -46.90
CA ASP A 345 -28.67 -12.15 -47.37
C ASP A 345 -28.52 -10.62 -47.27
N ARG A 346 -29.03 -9.90 -48.27
CA ARG A 346 -29.00 -8.42 -48.27
C ARG A 346 -29.96 -7.86 -47.22
N ASP A 347 -31.10 -8.51 -47.03
CA ASP A 347 -32.11 -8.06 -46.07
C ASP A 347 -31.63 -8.26 -44.62
N TYR A 348 -30.85 -9.31 -44.35
CA TYR A 348 -30.13 -9.50 -43.09
C TYR A 348 -29.13 -8.37 -42.83
N ASN A 349 -28.24 -8.09 -43.80
CA ASN A 349 -27.20 -7.07 -43.63
C ASN A 349 -27.81 -5.66 -43.45
N ASN A 350 -28.85 -5.33 -44.23
CA ASN A 350 -29.56 -4.06 -44.09
C ASN A 350 -30.26 -3.94 -42.74
N ALA A 351 -30.94 -5.00 -42.28
CA ALA A 351 -31.60 -5.00 -40.96
C ALA A 351 -30.59 -4.87 -39.81
N CYS A 352 -29.44 -5.55 -39.90
CA CYS A 352 -28.38 -5.47 -38.92
C CYS A 352 -27.75 -4.07 -38.87
N TRP A 353 -27.39 -3.47 -40.00
CA TRP A 353 -26.83 -2.11 -40.02
C TRP A 353 -27.84 -1.03 -39.61
N ASN A 354 -29.11 -1.16 -40.00
CA ASN A 354 -30.17 -0.27 -39.50
C ASN A 354 -30.34 -0.38 -37.98
N SER A 355 -30.18 -1.58 -37.42
CA SER A 355 -30.23 -1.81 -35.97
C SER A 355 -29.03 -1.17 -35.27
N VAL A 356 -27.81 -1.34 -35.80
CA VAL A 356 -26.61 -0.66 -35.29
C VAL A 356 -26.78 0.86 -35.35
N LYS A 357 -27.27 1.42 -36.46
CA LYS A 357 -27.52 2.86 -36.59
C LYS A 357 -28.47 3.40 -35.51
N LYS A 358 -29.57 2.70 -35.25
CA LYS A 358 -30.52 3.06 -34.17
C LYS A 358 -29.90 3.03 -32.78
N LEU A 359 -29.03 2.06 -32.50
CA LEU A 359 -28.29 1.98 -31.23
C LEU A 359 -27.32 3.16 -31.08
N LEU A 360 -26.61 3.51 -32.16
CA LEU A 360 -25.70 4.66 -32.19
C LEU A 360 -26.43 5.99 -32.00
N GLU A 361 -27.58 6.20 -32.68
CA GLU A 361 -28.43 7.38 -32.51
C GLU A 361 -28.92 7.60 -31.07
N CYS A 362 -28.95 6.53 -30.25
CA CYS A 362 -29.31 6.59 -28.83
C CYS A 362 -28.08 6.65 -27.89
N CYS A 363 -26.87 6.80 -28.43
CA CYS A 363 -25.60 6.79 -27.69
C CYS A 363 -25.32 5.50 -26.90
N LEU A 364 -25.90 4.35 -27.31
CA LEU A 364 -25.68 3.04 -26.69
C LEU A 364 -24.55 2.28 -27.41
N TYR A 365 -23.31 2.74 -27.21
CA TYR A 365 -22.13 2.26 -27.95
C TYR A 365 -21.75 0.81 -27.62
N ASP A 366 -21.77 0.42 -26.35
CA ASP A 366 -21.43 -0.94 -25.92
C ASP A 366 -22.44 -1.95 -26.46
N GLU A 367 -23.73 -1.61 -26.42
CA GLU A 367 -24.80 -2.41 -26.98
C GLU A 367 -24.68 -2.51 -28.52
N ALA A 368 -24.26 -1.45 -29.22
CA ALA A 368 -24.00 -1.49 -30.66
C ALA A 368 -22.83 -2.42 -31.02
N GLN A 369 -21.74 -2.37 -30.27
CA GLN A 369 -20.58 -3.25 -30.42
C GLN A 369 -20.94 -4.71 -30.14
N MET A 370 -21.69 -4.98 -29.06
CA MET A 370 -22.18 -6.32 -28.73
C MET A 370 -23.13 -6.85 -29.82
N PHE A 371 -23.99 -6.00 -30.37
CA PHE A 371 -24.87 -6.35 -31.47
C PHE A 371 -24.07 -6.72 -32.73
N ALA A 372 -23.10 -5.88 -33.14
CA ALA A 372 -22.27 -6.15 -34.31
C ALA A 372 -21.43 -7.42 -34.19
N ASN A 373 -20.89 -7.69 -32.98
CA ASN A 373 -20.19 -8.93 -32.67
C ASN A 373 -21.11 -10.16 -32.76
N ALA A 374 -22.34 -10.05 -32.27
CA ALA A 374 -23.32 -11.12 -32.41
C ALA A 374 -23.78 -11.28 -33.88
N ALA A 375 -23.83 -10.20 -34.65
CA ALA A 375 -24.25 -10.17 -36.04
C ALA A 375 -23.20 -10.70 -37.03
N ASN A 376 -21.94 -10.85 -36.60
CA ASN A 376 -20.76 -11.05 -37.46
C ASN A 376 -20.56 -9.92 -38.51
N LEU A 377 -20.88 -8.67 -38.14
CA LEU A 377 -20.65 -7.53 -39.03
C LEU A 377 -19.16 -7.13 -39.10
N PRO A 378 -18.71 -6.50 -40.20
CA PRO A 378 -17.38 -5.92 -40.30
C PRO A 378 -17.09 -4.90 -39.19
N GLN A 379 -16.17 -5.24 -38.30
CA GLN A 379 -15.83 -4.41 -37.14
C GLN A 379 -15.24 -3.04 -37.52
N GLN A 380 -14.52 -2.98 -38.64
CA GLN A 380 -13.94 -1.75 -39.15
C GLN A 380 -15.01 -0.72 -39.54
N GLU A 381 -16.02 -1.15 -40.29
CA GLU A 381 -17.12 -0.28 -40.73
C GLU A 381 -17.97 0.18 -39.54
N MET A 382 -18.19 -0.70 -38.56
CA MET A 382 -18.94 -0.38 -37.35
C MET A 382 -18.19 0.65 -36.49
N LEU A 383 -16.90 0.44 -36.23
CA LEU A 383 -16.07 1.38 -35.46
C LEU A 383 -15.97 2.74 -36.16
N MET A 384 -15.83 2.77 -37.49
CA MET A 384 -15.84 4.02 -38.24
C MET A 384 -17.20 4.72 -38.11
N MET A 385 -18.33 4.01 -38.23
CA MET A 385 -19.64 4.62 -38.03
C MET A 385 -19.85 5.15 -36.62
N GLN A 386 -19.36 4.43 -35.60
CA GLN A 386 -19.36 4.89 -34.22
C GLN A 386 -18.54 6.18 -34.07
N ILE A 387 -17.32 6.24 -34.60
CA ILE A 387 -16.44 7.42 -34.53
C ILE A 387 -17.10 8.63 -35.22
N HIS A 388 -17.67 8.45 -36.42
CA HIS A 388 -18.37 9.52 -37.12
C HIS A 388 -19.59 10.03 -36.33
N HIS A 389 -20.34 9.13 -35.68
CA HIS A 389 -21.46 9.52 -34.84
C HIS A 389 -21.00 10.29 -33.59
N GLU A 390 -19.98 9.78 -32.89
CA GLU A 390 -19.39 10.45 -31.72
C GLU A 390 -18.88 11.85 -32.05
N ILE A 391 -18.22 12.05 -33.20
CA ILE A 391 -17.77 13.37 -33.66
C ILE A 391 -18.95 14.30 -33.94
N ASN A 392 -19.96 13.81 -34.67
CA ASN A 392 -21.15 14.61 -34.98
C ASN A 392 -21.92 15.04 -33.72
N GLU A 393 -22.01 14.18 -32.71
CA GLU A 393 -22.59 14.54 -31.42
C GLU A 393 -21.70 15.50 -30.64
N ALA A 394 -20.38 15.29 -30.63
CA ALA A 394 -19.45 16.17 -29.96
C ALA A 394 -19.44 17.59 -30.56
N HIS A 395 -19.57 17.73 -31.89
CA HIS A 395 -19.72 19.02 -32.58
C HIS A 395 -21.02 19.76 -32.21
N LYS A 396 -22.07 19.05 -31.77
CA LYS A 396 -23.31 19.68 -31.28
C LYS A 396 -23.16 20.20 -29.85
N CYS A 397 -22.19 19.71 -29.08
CA CYS A 397 -21.96 20.14 -27.70
C CYS A 397 -21.33 21.54 -27.63
N GLN A 398 -21.85 22.40 -26.75
CA GLN A 398 -21.26 23.73 -26.49
C GLN A 398 -19.83 23.64 -25.94
N SER A 399 -19.49 22.55 -25.24
CA SER A 399 -18.16 22.26 -24.71
C SER A 399 -17.09 22.03 -25.78
N TRP A 400 -17.47 21.78 -27.04
CA TRP A 400 -16.53 21.68 -28.17
C TRP A 400 -15.77 23.00 -28.41
N CYS A 401 -16.34 24.12 -27.94
CA CYS A 401 -15.66 25.40 -27.91
C CYS A 401 -14.50 25.46 -26.87
N ASN A 402 -14.23 24.43 -26.08
CA ASN A 402 -13.05 24.36 -25.23
C ASN A 402 -11.98 23.45 -25.88
N LEU A 403 -10.76 23.99 -26.06
CA LEU A 403 -9.66 23.25 -26.70
C LEU A 403 -9.25 22.02 -25.88
N SER A 404 -9.25 22.12 -24.54
CA SER A 404 -8.91 20.98 -23.67
C SER A 404 -9.89 19.82 -23.85
N TYR A 405 -11.19 20.12 -23.89
CA TYR A 405 -12.24 19.11 -24.09
C TYR A 405 -12.12 18.45 -25.46
N CYS A 406 -11.87 19.24 -26.51
CA CYS A 406 -11.65 18.75 -27.86
C CYS A 406 -10.46 17.79 -27.94
N ILE A 407 -9.34 18.11 -27.27
CA ILE A 407 -8.15 17.26 -27.25
C ILE A 407 -8.39 15.98 -26.46
N ASP A 408 -9.04 16.05 -25.30
CA ASP A 408 -9.37 14.86 -24.51
C ASP A 408 -10.30 13.91 -25.27
N PHE A 409 -11.24 14.47 -26.03
CA PHE A 409 -12.07 13.70 -26.96
C PHE A 409 -11.23 13.04 -28.07
N TRP A 410 -10.34 13.80 -28.74
CA TRP A 410 -9.47 13.23 -29.76
C TRP A 410 -8.52 12.16 -29.21
N LYS A 411 -8.02 12.30 -27.98
CA LYS A 411 -7.24 11.25 -27.29
C LYS A 411 -8.05 9.95 -27.18
N GLN A 412 -9.33 10.02 -26.85
CA GLN A 412 -10.21 8.84 -26.82
C GLN A 412 -10.46 8.24 -28.20
N VAL A 413 -10.66 9.08 -29.23
CA VAL A 413 -10.82 8.62 -30.62
C VAL A 413 -9.55 7.95 -31.15
N LEU A 414 -8.37 8.48 -30.83
CA LEU A 414 -7.09 7.91 -31.24
C LEU A 414 -6.87 6.49 -30.70
N LEU A 415 -7.33 6.19 -29.48
CA LEU A 415 -7.28 4.83 -28.94
C LEU A 415 -8.09 3.84 -29.80
N LYS A 416 -9.24 4.28 -30.34
CA LYS A 416 -10.08 3.48 -31.24
C LYS A 416 -9.46 3.37 -32.64
N LEU A 417 -8.88 4.46 -33.16
CA LEU A 417 -8.23 4.49 -34.47
C LEU A 417 -6.99 3.59 -34.56
N LYS A 418 -6.24 3.40 -33.46
CA LYS A 418 -5.07 2.50 -33.42
C LYS A 418 -5.42 1.03 -33.74
N VAL A 419 -6.68 0.63 -33.57
CA VAL A 419 -7.15 -0.73 -33.89
C VAL A 419 -7.46 -0.90 -35.38
N LEU A 420 -7.62 0.19 -36.13
CA LEU A 420 -7.98 0.18 -37.54
C LEU A 420 -6.75 0.13 -38.46
N PRO A 421 -6.90 -0.39 -39.71
CA PRO A 421 -5.83 -0.36 -40.70
C PRO A 421 -5.39 1.07 -41.05
N LEU A 422 -4.09 1.24 -41.27
CA LEU A 422 -3.47 2.55 -41.57
C LEU A 422 -4.06 3.26 -42.80
N HIS A 423 -4.49 2.50 -43.83
CA HIS A 423 -5.08 3.07 -45.04
C HIS A 423 -6.48 3.68 -44.83
N VAL A 424 -7.11 3.43 -43.67
CA VAL A 424 -8.38 4.05 -43.27
C VAL A 424 -8.14 5.17 -42.26
N ALA A 425 -7.24 4.93 -41.29
CA ALA A 425 -6.98 5.89 -40.21
C ALA A 425 -6.26 7.16 -40.67
N LEU A 426 -5.29 7.06 -41.60
CA LEU A 426 -4.51 8.22 -42.05
C LEU A 426 -5.35 9.21 -42.88
N PRO A 427 -6.07 8.80 -43.94
CA PRO A 427 -6.91 9.74 -44.71
C PRO A 427 -8.01 10.37 -43.85
N PHE A 428 -8.56 9.61 -42.91
CA PHE A 428 -9.55 10.12 -41.97
C PHE A 428 -8.99 11.27 -41.11
N LEU A 429 -7.80 11.12 -40.53
CA LEU A 429 -7.19 12.18 -39.73
C LEU A 429 -6.82 13.42 -40.56
N GLU A 430 -6.43 13.23 -41.82
CA GLU A 430 -6.19 14.33 -42.77
C GLU A 430 -7.47 15.12 -43.04
N ASP A 431 -8.57 14.44 -43.38
CA ASP A 431 -9.88 15.06 -43.60
C ASP A 431 -10.33 15.84 -42.36
N GLN A 432 -10.15 15.28 -41.16
CA GLN A 432 -10.50 15.97 -39.91
C GLN A 432 -9.58 17.19 -39.64
N CYS A 433 -8.30 17.11 -40.02
CA CYS A 433 -7.39 18.25 -39.93
C CYS A 433 -7.81 19.40 -40.86
N GLU A 434 -8.36 19.11 -42.05
CA GLU A 434 -8.90 20.13 -42.95
C GLU A 434 -10.21 20.74 -42.44
N VAL A 435 -11.11 19.92 -41.88
CA VAL A 435 -12.41 20.35 -41.35
C VAL A 435 -12.28 21.18 -40.07
N SER A 436 -11.26 20.92 -39.24
CA SER A 436 -11.06 21.65 -37.99
C SER A 436 -10.84 23.16 -38.21
N VAL A 437 -11.38 23.97 -37.30
CA VAL A 437 -11.29 25.44 -37.37
C VAL A 437 -10.10 25.98 -36.56
N ARG A 438 -9.73 25.28 -35.47
CA ARG A 438 -8.70 25.73 -34.51
C ARG A 438 -7.32 25.27 -34.88
N TYR A 439 -6.33 26.11 -34.64
CA TYR A 439 -4.94 25.78 -34.97
C TYR A 439 -4.33 24.83 -33.93
N GLY A 440 -4.73 24.93 -32.66
CA GLY A 440 -4.32 23.98 -31.62
C GLY A 440 -4.83 22.55 -31.89
N GLU A 441 -6.06 22.42 -32.42
CA GLU A 441 -6.64 21.13 -32.83
C GLU A 441 -5.92 20.56 -34.06
N LYS A 442 -5.65 21.39 -35.08
CA LYS A 442 -4.84 21.00 -36.26
C LYS A 442 -3.47 20.50 -35.87
N TYR A 443 -2.79 21.20 -34.97
CA TYR A 443 -1.51 20.75 -34.45
C TYR A 443 -1.60 19.36 -33.81
N PHE A 444 -2.59 19.14 -32.93
CA PHE A 444 -2.75 17.88 -32.22
C PHE A 444 -3.06 16.71 -33.18
N LEU A 445 -3.96 16.90 -34.14
CA LEU A 445 -4.28 15.92 -35.17
C LEU A 445 -3.06 15.59 -36.03
N MET A 446 -2.31 16.62 -36.45
CA MET A 446 -1.11 16.45 -37.27
C MET A 446 0.01 15.73 -36.52
N LYS A 447 0.22 16.07 -35.24
CA LYS A 447 1.17 15.36 -34.37
C LYS A 447 0.79 13.89 -34.22
N SER A 448 -0.50 13.61 -34.02
CA SER A 448 -1.01 12.26 -33.86
C SER A 448 -0.84 11.41 -35.13
N LEU A 449 -1.02 12.02 -36.31
CA LEU A 449 -0.74 11.40 -37.60
C LEU A 449 0.76 11.02 -37.70
N ILE A 450 1.66 11.94 -37.33
CA ILE A 450 3.11 11.71 -37.35
C ILE A 450 3.52 10.61 -36.36
N ASP A 451 2.92 10.58 -35.16
CA ASP A 451 3.20 9.55 -34.16
C ASP A 451 2.75 8.17 -34.64
N ILE A 452 1.56 8.05 -35.25
CA ILE A 452 1.08 6.80 -35.87
C ILE A 452 2.01 6.36 -37.01
N LEU A 453 2.50 7.29 -37.84
CA LEU A 453 3.46 6.97 -38.90
C LEU A 453 4.82 6.52 -38.33
N LYS A 454 5.31 7.14 -37.25
CA LYS A 454 6.57 6.77 -36.57
C LYS A 454 6.48 5.39 -35.94
N ASP A 455 5.38 5.07 -35.25
CA ASP A 455 5.14 3.78 -34.61
C ASP A 455 5.07 2.63 -35.62
N ASN A 456 4.66 2.90 -36.87
CA ASN A 456 4.46 1.89 -37.92
C ASN A 456 5.53 1.89 -39.03
N LYS A 457 6.68 2.54 -38.81
CA LYS A 457 7.79 2.64 -39.80
C LYS A 457 8.29 1.30 -40.33
N ASN A 458 8.14 0.19 -39.59
CA ASN A 458 8.69 -1.12 -39.95
C ASN A 458 7.70 -2.01 -40.74
N THR A 459 6.42 -1.65 -40.82
CA THR A 459 5.36 -2.60 -41.22
C THR A 459 4.85 -2.46 -42.65
N VAL A 460 4.90 -1.26 -43.28
CA VAL A 460 4.39 -1.07 -44.65
C VAL A 460 5.14 0.05 -45.38
N ASN A 461 6.21 -0.28 -46.11
CA ASN A 461 7.01 0.71 -46.87
C ASN A 461 6.20 1.45 -47.97
N SER A 462 5.15 0.85 -48.55
CA SER A 462 4.43 1.43 -49.70
C SER A 462 3.43 2.55 -49.39
N ILE A 463 2.89 2.62 -48.16
CA ILE A 463 1.98 3.70 -47.72
C ILE A 463 2.79 4.83 -47.07
N VAL A 464 3.85 4.49 -46.33
CA VAL A 464 4.76 5.45 -45.68
C VAL A 464 5.54 6.27 -46.70
N GLU A 465 5.87 5.71 -47.88
CA GLU A 465 6.53 6.45 -48.97
C GLU A 465 5.65 7.55 -49.61
N ARG A 466 4.31 7.47 -49.55
CA ARG A 466 3.42 8.55 -50.03
C ARG A 466 3.41 9.75 -49.10
N TYR A 467 3.62 9.52 -47.80
CA TYR A 467 3.57 10.55 -46.78
C TYR A 467 4.98 10.99 -46.40
N LYS A 468 5.46 12.08 -47.02
CA LYS A 468 6.74 12.68 -46.65
C LYS A 468 6.66 13.25 -45.24
N ILE A 469 7.15 12.50 -44.25
CA ILE A 469 7.11 12.85 -42.82
C ILE A 469 7.68 14.25 -42.55
N GLU A 470 8.68 14.68 -43.33
CA GLU A 470 9.26 16.03 -43.23
C GLU A 470 8.25 17.14 -43.58
N ASP A 471 7.40 16.94 -44.58
CA ASP A 471 6.39 17.93 -44.98
C ASP A 471 5.28 18.02 -43.92
N PHE A 472 4.87 16.88 -43.34
CA PHE A 472 3.93 16.85 -42.22
C PHE A 472 4.51 17.48 -40.95
N ASN A 473 5.79 17.24 -40.63
CA ASN A 473 6.47 17.92 -39.51
C ASN A 473 6.49 19.44 -39.72
N ARG A 474 6.74 19.91 -40.95
CA ARG A 474 6.68 21.35 -41.28
C ARG A 474 5.28 21.91 -41.08
N SER A 475 4.26 21.26 -41.63
CA SER A 475 2.85 21.68 -41.45
C SER A 475 2.43 21.65 -39.97
N MET A 476 2.83 20.63 -39.22
CA MET A 476 2.59 20.53 -37.77
C MET A 476 3.15 21.76 -37.04
N TRP A 477 4.43 22.08 -37.24
CA TRP A 477 5.04 23.24 -36.59
C TRP A 477 4.46 24.58 -37.06
N GLN A 478 4.03 24.67 -38.32
CA GLN A 478 3.31 25.84 -38.81
C GLN A 478 1.97 26.04 -38.09
N TRP A 479 1.24 24.96 -37.80
CA TRP A 479 0.02 25.02 -36.99
C TRP A 479 0.31 25.34 -35.52
N CYS A 480 1.42 24.86 -34.97
CA CYS A 480 1.88 25.20 -33.62
C CYS A 480 2.15 26.71 -33.48
N ILE A 481 2.86 27.30 -34.44
CA ILE A 481 3.14 28.75 -34.46
C ILE A 481 1.84 29.55 -34.56
N LYS A 482 0.92 29.14 -35.44
CA LYS A 482 -0.40 29.78 -35.56
C LYS A 482 -1.28 29.60 -34.32
N ALA A 483 -1.14 28.49 -33.59
CA ALA A 483 -1.82 28.28 -32.33
C ALA A 483 -1.29 29.25 -31.25
N GLU A 484 0.03 29.43 -31.14
CA GLU A 484 0.63 30.39 -30.21
C GLU A 484 0.19 31.83 -30.48
N VAL A 485 0.13 32.24 -31.76
CA VAL A 485 -0.38 33.57 -32.15
C VAL A 485 -1.82 33.81 -31.66
N ASN A 486 -2.62 32.75 -31.54
CA ASN A 486 -4.02 32.81 -31.10
C ASN A 486 -4.22 32.42 -29.62
N ASN A 487 -3.15 32.26 -28.83
CA ASN A 487 -3.17 31.77 -27.44
C ASN A 487 -3.80 30.38 -27.27
N GLU A 488 -3.68 29.52 -28.27
CA GLU A 488 -4.16 28.13 -28.29
C GLU A 488 -3.02 27.13 -28.06
N LEU A 489 -1.88 27.57 -27.51
CA LEU A 489 -0.72 26.71 -27.30
C LEU A 489 -0.97 25.71 -26.17
N LEU A 490 -0.66 24.46 -26.45
CA LEU A 490 -0.82 23.37 -25.50
C LEU A 490 0.46 23.19 -24.67
N PRO A 491 0.37 23.21 -23.32
CA PRO A 491 1.54 22.98 -22.46
C PRO A 491 2.23 21.63 -22.73
N GLU A 492 1.46 20.61 -23.09
CA GLU A 492 1.91 19.24 -23.42
C GLU A 492 2.91 19.19 -24.61
N ILE A 493 3.04 20.28 -25.38
CA ILE A 493 4.02 20.40 -26.47
C ILE A 493 5.46 20.37 -25.94
N PHE A 494 5.65 20.86 -24.71
CA PHE A 494 6.95 20.98 -24.05
C PHE A 494 7.19 19.91 -22.98
N ASP A 495 6.27 18.94 -22.83
CA ASP A 495 6.46 17.71 -22.04
C ASP A 495 7.36 16.71 -22.78
N VAL A 496 8.52 17.21 -23.20
CA VAL A 496 9.60 16.38 -23.70
C VAL A 496 10.39 15.92 -22.48
N LYS A 497 10.75 14.63 -22.45
CA LYS A 497 11.76 14.13 -21.49
C LYS A 497 12.95 15.07 -21.54
N LYS A 498 13.40 15.59 -20.38
CA LYS A 498 14.62 16.40 -20.30
C LYS A 498 15.73 15.65 -21.04
N VAL A 499 16.10 16.11 -22.23
CA VAL A 499 17.21 15.52 -22.96
C VAL A 499 18.44 16.11 -22.31
N HIS A 500 19.11 15.34 -21.46
CA HIS A 500 20.33 15.78 -20.76
C HIS A 500 21.54 15.94 -21.70
N TYR A 501 21.34 15.86 -23.02
CA TYR A 501 22.36 15.55 -23.98
C TYR A 501 22.16 16.30 -25.30
N CYS A 502 23.21 16.97 -25.77
CA CYS A 502 23.23 17.66 -27.06
C CYS A 502 24.04 16.85 -28.09
N ASP A 503 23.43 15.84 -28.72
CA ASP A 503 24.01 15.23 -29.92
C ASP A 503 23.75 16.10 -31.15
N LEU A 504 24.57 17.15 -31.30
CA LEU A 504 24.45 18.02 -32.47
C LEU A 504 25.16 17.46 -33.71
N LYS A 505 25.73 16.25 -33.65
CA LYS A 505 26.42 15.65 -34.80
C LYS A 505 25.46 15.31 -35.95
N GLU A 506 24.20 14.96 -35.66
CA GLU A 506 23.18 14.72 -36.69
C GLU A 506 22.51 16.01 -37.18
N ALA A 507 22.44 17.06 -36.34
CA ALA A 507 21.86 18.35 -36.72
C ALA A 507 22.77 19.17 -37.67
N PHE A 508 24.09 18.95 -37.62
CA PHE A 508 25.06 19.71 -38.43
C PHE A 508 25.64 18.94 -39.63
N SER A 509 25.48 17.61 -39.73
CA SER A 509 25.94 16.84 -40.90
C SER A 509 25.04 17.02 -42.14
N GLY A 510 23.88 17.64 -41.97
CA GLY A 510 23.03 18.13 -43.05
C GLY A 510 23.50 19.47 -43.65
N SER A 511 24.81 19.65 -43.87
CA SER A 511 25.29 20.70 -44.79
C SER A 511 25.10 20.23 -46.24
N THR A 512 23.86 19.99 -46.63
CA THR A 512 23.43 19.96 -48.03
C THR A 512 22.18 20.82 -48.10
N THR A 513 22.38 22.06 -48.55
CA THR A 513 21.38 22.87 -49.29
C THR A 513 19.92 22.53 -48.97
N VAL A 514 19.38 23.05 -47.86
CA VAL A 514 17.92 23.03 -47.65
C VAL A 514 17.32 24.11 -48.56
N GLU A 515 16.99 23.73 -49.79
CA GLU A 515 16.40 24.60 -50.82
C GLU A 515 14.95 25.07 -50.51
N ASN A 516 14.42 24.85 -49.31
CA ASN A 516 13.05 25.25 -48.95
C ASN A 516 12.97 25.83 -47.53
N VAL A 517 13.54 27.03 -47.33
CA VAL A 517 13.24 27.85 -46.13
C VAL A 517 11.85 28.45 -46.32
N GLN A 518 10.89 28.06 -45.47
CA GLN A 518 9.59 28.71 -45.45
C GLN A 518 9.72 30.05 -44.72
N CYS A 519 9.61 31.16 -45.44
CA CYS A 519 9.57 32.48 -44.84
C CYS A 519 8.26 32.67 -44.06
N LEU A 520 8.36 32.90 -42.74
CA LEU A 520 7.23 33.39 -41.94
C LEU A 520 6.81 34.77 -42.46
N GLU A 521 5.54 34.92 -42.81
CA GLU A 521 4.99 36.13 -43.45
C GLU A 521 4.67 37.24 -42.43
N ASN A 522 4.41 36.88 -41.17
CA ASN A 522 3.93 37.80 -40.13
C ASN A 522 4.96 38.01 -39.00
N ASP A 523 5.12 39.25 -38.54
CA ASP A 523 5.96 39.58 -37.37
C ASP A 523 5.46 38.89 -36.08
N LYS A 524 4.13 38.72 -35.93
CA LYS A 524 3.53 37.97 -34.82
C LYS A 524 3.90 36.48 -34.82
N GLU A 525 4.05 35.88 -36.00
CA GLU A 525 4.49 34.48 -36.13
C GLU A 525 5.97 34.34 -35.75
N ARG A 526 6.79 35.36 -36.03
CA ARG A 526 8.21 35.40 -35.60
C ARG A 526 8.34 35.58 -34.09
N GLU A 527 7.51 36.40 -33.46
CA GLU A 527 7.45 36.52 -32.01
C GLU A 527 6.99 35.20 -31.35
N ALA A 528 5.94 34.58 -31.90
CA ALA A 528 5.46 33.27 -31.45
C ALA A 528 6.52 32.17 -31.59
N LEU A 529 7.23 32.12 -32.72
CA LEU A 529 8.36 31.18 -32.89
C LEU A 529 9.49 31.47 -31.89
N GLY A 530 9.78 32.74 -31.60
CA GLY A 530 10.73 33.14 -30.55
C GLY A 530 10.30 32.67 -29.16
N SER A 531 9.01 32.77 -28.81
CA SER A 531 8.43 32.22 -27.57
C SER A 531 8.62 30.71 -27.49
N ILE A 532 8.25 29.98 -28.55
CA ILE A 532 8.35 28.51 -28.62
C ILE A 532 9.81 28.05 -28.48
N ILE A 533 10.75 28.68 -29.20
CA ILE A 533 12.18 28.42 -29.08
C ILE A 533 12.67 28.70 -27.64
N GLY A 534 12.24 29.81 -27.05
CA GLY A 534 12.53 30.15 -25.66
C GLY A 534 12.07 29.08 -24.67
N GLN A 535 10.86 28.54 -24.85
CA GLN A 535 10.33 27.47 -23.99
C GLN A 535 11.11 26.15 -24.15
N PHE A 536 11.55 25.79 -25.36
CA PHE A 536 12.45 24.64 -25.56
C PHE A 536 13.82 24.85 -24.90
N LEU A 537 14.38 26.05 -24.98
CA LEU A 537 15.64 26.39 -24.32
C LEU A 537 15.53 26.35 -22.79
N LEU A 538 14.42 26.83 -22.21
CA LEU A 538 14.15 26.69 -20.77
C LEU A 538 14.08 25.21 -20.32
N LYS A 539 13.59 24.32 -21.19
CA LYS A 539 13.55 22.87 -20.96
C LYS A 539 14.86 22.15 -21.34
N LYS A 540 15.90 22.89 -21.78
CA LYS A 540 17.20 22.39 -22.23
C LYS A 540 17.16 21.51 -23.51
N ASP A 541 16.08 21.55 -24.30
CA ASP A 541 15.99 20.86 -25.60
C ASP A 541 16.58 21.74 -26.72
N VAL A 542 17.91 21.76 -26.77
CA VAL A 542 18.68 22.59 -27.71
C VAL A 542 18.53 22.09 -29.15
N GLN A 543 18.42 20.77 -29.35
CA GLN A 543 18.36 20.15 -30.68
C GLN A 543 17.11 20.59 -31.44
N LYS A 544 15.93 20.50 -30.81
CA LYS A 544 14.68 20.97 -31.45
C LYS A 544 14.64 22.47 -31.63
N ALA A 545 15.22 23.23 -30.69
CA ALA A 545 15.31 24.68 -30.83
C ALA A 545 16.13 25.08 -32.08
N PHE A 546 17.23 24.38 -32.37
CA PHE A 546 17.99 24.57 -33.62
C PHE A 546 17.24 24.09 -34.86
N GLU A 547 16.60 22.92 -34.82
CA GLU A 547 15.80 22.39 -35.93
C GLU A 547 14.66 23.37 -36.32
N LEU A 548 13.97 23.94 -35.34
CA LEU A 548 12.93 24.94 -35.57
C LEU A 548 13.49 26.25 -36.13
N ALA A 549 14.65 26.68 -35.65
CA ALA A 549 15.30 27.88 -36.15
C ALA A 549 15.78 27.72 -37.60
N THR A 550 16.31 26.55 -37.98
CA THR A 550 16.78 26.28 -39.34
C THR A 550 15.62 26.08 -40.32
N THR A 551 14.57 25.35 -39.92
CA THR A 551 13.39 25.08 -40.77
C THR A 551 12.63 26.35 -41.17
N PHE A 552 12.49 27.31 -40.25
CA PHE A 552 11.78 28.58 -40.50
C PHE A 552 12.70 29.80 -40.71
N GLY A 553 14.02 29.59 -40.78
CA GLY A 553 15.00 30.66 -41.01
C GLY A 553 15.04 31.73 -39.91
N TYR A 554 14.76 31.37 -38.66
CA TYR A 554 14.70 32.31 -37.53
C TYR A 554 16.07 32.54 -36.90
N ASN A 555 16.49 33.81 -36.85
CA ASN A 555 17.79 34.20 -36.30
C ASN A 555 17.68 34.54 -34.80
N CYS A 556 17.80 33.53 -33.94
CA CYS A 556 17.88 33.73 -32.49
C CYS A 556 19.32 34.03 -32.04
N THR A 557 19.52 35.10 -31.25
CA THR A 557 20.83 35.45 -30.67
C THR A 557 21.33 34.40 -29.68
N ASP A 558 20.43 33.87 -28.84
CA ASP A 558 20.75 32.86 -27.83
C ASP A 558 21.26 31.56 -28.46
N LEU A 559 20.66 31.12 -29.58
CA LEU A 559 21.13 29.94 -30.33
C LEU A 559 22.51 30.17 -30.97
N LYS A 560 22.79 31.37 -31.48
CA LYS A 560 24.14 31.71 -32.00
C LYS A 560 25.19 31.65 -30.90
N ILE A 561 24.86 32.12 -29.70
CA ILE A 561 25.77 32.07 -28.55
C ILE A 561 25.99 30.63 -28.07
N ILE A 562 24.93 29.81 -27.99
CA ILE A 562 25.05 28.38 -27.66
C ILE A 562 25.96 27.69 -28.68
N LYS A 563 25.75 27.95 -29.97
CA LYS A 563 26.59 27.39 -31.04
C LYS A 563 28.05 27.79 -30.86
N ALA A 564 28.33 29.09 -30.64
CA ALA A 564 29.69 29.56 -30.41
C ALA A 564 30.34 28.90 -29.17
N CYS A 565 29.61 28.71 -28.07
CA CYS A 565 30.13 28.01 -26.89
C CYS A 565 30.42 26.53 -27.17
N LEU A 566 29.58 25.85 -27.94
CA LEU A 566 29.79 24.45 -28.30
C LEU A 566 30.97 24.26 -29.24
N ASP A 567 31.09 25.12 -30.26
CA ASP A 567 32.18 25.07 -31.23
C ASP A 567 33.53 25.38 -30.54
N LEU A 568 33.54 26.30 -29.58
CA LEU A 568 34.70 26.55 -28.69
C LEU A 568 35.03 25.33 -27.81
N ALA A 569 34.02 24.71 -27.19
CA ALA A 569 34.24 23.55 -26.32
C ALA A 569 34.78 22.33 -27.09
N ARG A 570 34.41 22.19 -28.38
CA ARG A 570 34.89 21.14 -29.28
C ARG A 570 36.25 21.44 -29.91
N GLY A 571 36.73 22.68 -29.82
CA GLY A 571 37.95 23.13 -30.50
C GLY A 571 37.79 23.30 -32.03
N GLU A 572 36.56 23.50 -32.52
CA GLU A 572 36.27 23.72 -33.94
C GLU A 572 36.52 25.19 -34.37
N ILE A 573 36.52 26.12 -33.41
CA ILE A 573 36.74 27.56 -33.61
C ILE A 573 37.80 28.07 -32.62
N ASP A 574 38.74 28.87 -33.11
CA ASP A 574 39.71 29.61 -32.28
C ASP A 574 39.13 30.92 -31.71
N LEU A 575 39.60 31.32 -30.53
CA LEU A 575 39.19 32.54 -29.80
C LEU A 575 39.26 33.84 -30.65
N SER A 576 40.11 33.86 -31.68
CA SER A 576 40.33 35.01 -32.58
C SER A 576 39.23 35.23 -33.62
N LEU A 577 38.41 34.21 -33.90
CA LEU A 577 37.36 34.24 -34.93
C LEU A 577 35.98 34.65 -34.38
N ILE A 578 35.87 34.89 -33.06
CA ILE A 578 34.63 35.31 -32.42
C ILE A 578 34.37 36.78 -32.75
N ASP A 579 33.26 37.06 -33.43
CA ASP A 579 32.83 38.43 -33.71
C ASP A 579 32.18 39.05 -32.46
N TRP A 580 32.87 40.03 -31.87
CA TRP A 580 32.41 40.76 -30.69
C TRP A 580 31.51 41.98 -31.03
N SER A 581 31.22 42.22 -32.31
CA SER A 581 30.83 43.55 -32.84
C SER A 581 29.32 43.82 -32.95
N HIS A 582 28.42 42.84 -32.75
CA HIS A 582 26.96 43.06 -32.82
C HIS A 582 26.25 43.04 -31.44
N PRO A 583 25.16 43.83 -31.26
CA PRO A 583 25.05 44.65 -30.05
C PRO A 583 23.72 44.52 -29.26
N TYR A 584 23.82 44.93 -27.98
CA TYR A 584 22.78 45.32 -27.02
C TYR A 584 21.78 44.27 -26.47
N CYS A 585 22.00 43.87 -25.22
CA CYS A 585 21.09 44.29 -24.16
C CYS A 585 21.85 44.51 -22.84
N SER A 586 21.65 45.69 -22.25
CA SER A 586 22.17 46.13 -20.96
C SER A 586 21.37 45.50 -19.82
N SER A 587 21.43 44.17 -19.68
CA SER A 587 21.04 43.51 -18.45
C SER A 587 22.26 42.77 -17.93
N GLU A 588 22.85 43.29 -16.85
CA GLU A 588 23.76 42.50 -16.02
C GLU A 588 22.96 41.36 -15.39
N ASN A 589 22.72 40.28 -16.13
CA ASN A 589 22.22 39.05 -15.54
C ASN A 589 23.36 38.52 -14.67
N LEU A 590 23.22 38.66 -13.35
CA LEU A 590 24.22 38.17 -12.41
C LEU A 590 24.43 36.68 -12.64
N SER A 591 25.66 36.30 -12.95
CA SER A 591 26.08 34.89 -12.91
C SER A 591 25.74 34.32 -11.52
N SER A 592 25.32 33.04 -11.50
CA SER A 592 25.00 32.40 -10.23
C SER A 592 26.24 32.46 -9.32
N ARG A 593 26.04 32.66 -8.00
CA ARG A 593 27.15 32.78 -7.04
C ARG A 593 28.16 31.62 -7.16
N ILE A 594 27.66 30.46 -7.56
CA ILE A 594 28.40 29.20 -7.71
C ILE A 594 29.28 29.20 -8.97
N ILE A 595 28.79 29.74 -10.08
CA ILE A 595 29.63 29.93 -11.29
C ILE A 595 30.70 30.98 -11.02
N ARG A 596 30.40 32.03 -10.25
CA ARG A 596 31.41 33.02 -9.86
C ARG A 596 32.51 32.42 -8.98
N SER A 597 32.17 31.56 -8.01
CA SER A 597 33.16 30.83 -7.22
C SER A 597 33.99 29.86 -8.06
N LEU A 598 33.37 29.21 -9.06
CA LEU A 598 34.08 28.34 -9.99
C LEU A 598 35.12 29.12 -10.83
N LEU A 599 34.74 30.29 -11.37
CA LEU A 599 35.66 31.12 -12.15
C LEU A 599 36.81 31.67 -11.31
N LEU A 600 36.53 32.08 -10.06
CA LEU A 600 37.55 32.47 -9.10
C LEU A 600 38.52 31.32 -8.86
N TRP A 601 37.99 30.11 -8.62
CA TRP A 601 38.79 28.91 -8.43
C TRP A 601 39.67 28.59 -9.65
N VAL A 602 39.11 28.60 -10.87
CA VAL A 602 39.86 28.39 -12.13
C VAL A 602 40.95 29.45 -12.33
N ALA A 603 40.70 30.70 -11.93
CA ALA A 603 41.70 31.76 -12.02
C ALA A 603 42.86 31.53 -11.04
N THR A 604 42.57 31.07 -9.82
CA THR A 604 43.57 30.84 -8.76
C THR A 604 44.25 29.47 -8.83
N SER A 605 43.67 28.49 -9.51
CA SER A 605 44.18 27.12 -9.53
C SER A 605 45.45 27.00 -10.38
N SER A 606 46.49 26.40 -9.80
CA SER A 606 47.75 26.06 -10.48
C SER A 606 47.74 24.65 -11.10
N ASN A 607 46.65 23.91 -10.93
CA ASN A 607 46.58 22.48 -11.24
C ASN A 607 45.93 22.24 -12.61
N GLY A 608 46.66 21.60 -13.53
CA GLY A 608 46.13 20.92 -14.72
C GLY A 608 45.59 21.79 -15.87
N ILE A 609 44.99 22.96 -15.59
CA ILE A 609 44.32 23.79 -16.61
C ILE A 609 45.33 24.72 -17.29
N SER A 610 45.46 24.61 -18.61
CA SER A 610 46.31 25.46 -19.44
C SER A 610 45.81 26.91 -19.53
N ALA A 611 46.71 27.85 -19.88
CA ALA A 611 46.34 29.25 -20.07
C ALA A 611 45.26 29.44 -21.15
N TYR A 612 45.32 28.64 -22.23
CA TYR A 612 44.32 28.67 -23.30
C TYR A 612 42.94 28.22 -22.80
N GLU A 613 42.86 27.13 -22.03
CA GLU A 613 41.58 26.66 -21.46
C GLU A 613 40.97 27.68 -20.50
N LYS A 614 41.80 28.39 -19.71
CA LYS A 614 41.34 29.50 -18.87
C LYS A 614 40.74 30.64 -19.70
N ASP A 615 41.37 31.00 -20.80
CA ASP A 615 40.86 32.03 -21.72
C ASP A 615 39.56 31.60 -22.42
N VAL A 616 39.43 30.30 -22.76
CA VAL A 616 38.20 29.72 -23.29
C VAL A 616 37.05 29.79 -22.26
N ILE A 617 37.30 29.40 -21.01
CA ILE A 617 36.31 29.45 -19.93
C ILE A 617 35.85 30.89 -19.68
N GLN A 618 36.78 31.86 -19.64
CA GLN A 618 36.43 33.28 -19.50
C GLN A 618 35.64 33.82 -20.68
N SER A 619 35.93 33.35 -21.90
CA SER A 619 35.23 33.78 -23.11
C SER A 619 33.82 33.22 -23.19
N MET A 620 33.62 31.94 -22.82
CA MET A 620 32.29 31.34 -22.67
C MET A 620 31.44 32.08 -21.64
N GLU A 621 32.05 32.51 -20.52
CA GLU A 621 31.33 33.28 -19.52
C GLU A 621 30.89 34.66 -20.02
N LYS A 622 31.78 35.38 -20.70
CA LYS A 622 31.44 36.67 -21.35
C LYS A 622 30.31 36.52 -22.38
N LEU A 623 30.32 35.42 -23.13
CA LEU A 623 29.25 35.09 -24.08
C LEU A 623 27.93 34.78 -23.35
N SER A 624 27.97 34.01 -22.26
CA SER A 624 26.79 33.66 -21.47
C SER A 624 26.06 34.87 -20.88
N ARG A 625 26.79 35.94 -20.51
CA ARG A 625 26.19 37.19 -20.00
C ARG A 625 25.35 37.93 -21.05
N LYS A 626 25.54 37.64 -22.34
CA LYS A 626 24.77 38.23 -23.44
C LYS A 626 23.49 37.43 -23.75
N CYS A 627 23.31 36.24 -23.17
CA CYS A 627 22.10 35.45 -23.33
C CYS A 627 20.96 35.99 -22.45
N THR A 628 19.73 35.79 -22.91
CA THR A 628 18.53 36.12 -22.11
C THR A 628 17.91 34.88 -21.48
N ILE A 629 17.69 33.83 -22.28
CA ILE A 629 17.04 32.58 -21.86
C ILE A 629 18.09 31.45 -21.74
N ALA A 630 19.09 31.43 -22.64
CA ALA A 630 20.07 30.35 -22.76
C ALA A 630 21.19 30.32 -21.69
N ILE A 631 21.15 31.17 -20.66
CA ILE A 631 22.22 31.30 -19.66
C ILE A 631 22.52 29.97 -18.96
N SER A 632 21.49 29.22 -18.59
CA SER A 632 21.63 27.92 -17.90
C SER A 632 22.35 26.88 -18.77
N ILE A 633 22.08 26.87 -20.07
CA ILE A 633 22.74 25.98 -21.05
C ILE A 633 24.19 26.40 -21.26
N CYS A 634 24.47 27.70 -21.37
CA CYS A 634 25.85 28.19 -21.49
C CYS A 634 26.68 27.87 -20.25
N HIS A 635 26.11 27.99 -19.04
CA HIS A 635 26.75 27.54 -17.82
C HIS A 635 26.97 26.02 -17.79
N GLN A 636 26.06 25.24 -18.37
CA GLN A 636 26.23 23.79 -18.50
C GLN A 636 27.44 23.43 -19.36
N ILE A 637 27.53 24.03 -20.56
CA ILE A 637 28.66 23.84 -21.48
C ILE A 637 29.97 24.25 -20.80
N LEU A 638 29.96 25.40 -20.11
CA LEU A 638 31.13 25.89 -19.36
C LEU A 638 31.56 24.90 -18.28
N VAL A 639 30.64 24.40 -17.46
CA VAL A 639 30.95 23.43 -16.40
C VAL A 639 31.45 22.11 -16.99
N HIS A 640 30.82 21.58 -18.05
CA HIS A 640 31.30 20.38 -18.73
C HIS A 640 32.69 20.55 -19.32
N TYR A 641 33.00 21.70 -19.91
CA TYR A 641 34.35 22.00 -20.41
C TYR A 641 35.36 22.11 -19.26
N THR A 642 35.00 22.73 -18.14
CA THR A 642 35.89 22.78 -16.97
C THR A 642 36.21 21.40 -16.41
N ILE A 643 35.22 20.49 -16.39
CA ILE A 643 35.41 19.10 -15.95
C ILE A 643 36.32 18.37 -16.93
N ALA A 644 36.10 18.53 -18.24
CA ALA A 644 36.92 17.93 -19.27
C ALA A 644 38.40 18.36 -19.16
N ALA A 645 38.66 19.65 -18.96
CA ALA A 645 39.99 20.19 -18.75
C ALA A 645 40.65 19.68 -17.46
N VAL A 646 39.89 19.57 -16.37
CA VAL A 646 40.39 19.12 -15.06
C VAL A 646 40.66 17.61 -15.01
N LEU A 647 39.84 16.80 -15.68
CA LEU A 647 39.96 15.34 -15.71
C LEU A 647 40.84 14.84 -16.88
N GLU A 648 41.39 15.75 -17.70
CA GLU A 648 42.12 15.43 -18.95
C GLU A 648 41.33 14.53 -19.92
N MET A 649 40.00 14.72 -19.96
CA MET A 649 39.08 13.98 -20.82
C MET A 649 38.60 14.85 -21.99
N GLY A 650 38.15 14.24 -23.09
CA GLY A 650 37.55 15.00 -24.19
C GLY A 650 36.22 15.63 -23.77
N TYR A 651 35.92 16.86 -24.21
CA TYR A 651 34.63 17.51 -23.93
C TYR A 651 33.44 16.61 -24.28
N MET A 652 33.51 15.92 -25.42
CA MET A 652 32.44 15.03 -25.85
C MET A 652 32.22 13.88 -24.85
N SER A 653 33.26 13.25 -24.29
CA SER A 653 33.04 12.16 -23.32
C SER A 653 32.31 12.63 -22.06
N VAL A 654 32.54 13.86 -21.62
CA VAL A 654 31.83 14.45 -20.46
C VAL A 654 30.41 14.83 -20.83
N ALA A 655 30.22 15.47 -22.00
CA ALA A 655 28.91 15.89 -22.48
C ALA A 655 27.97 14.72 -22.84
N MET A 656 28.53 13.54 -23.19
CA MET A 656 27.77 12.33 -23.54
C MET A 656 27.41 11.46 -22.35
N GLU A 657 27.92 11.77 -21.16
CA GLU A 657 27.63 10.99 -19.96
C GLU A 657 26.14 11.13 -19.60
N LYS A 658 25.42 10.00 -19.60
CA LYS A 658 23.98 9.97 -19.36
C LYS A 658 23.62 10.18 -17.90
N ASP A 659 24.52 9.80 -16.99
CA ASP A 659 24.32 9.88 -15.56
C ASP A 659 25.21 10.97 -14.92
N PRO A 660 24.63 12.08 -14.44
CA PRO A 660 25.40 13.14 -13.78
C PRO A 660 26.09 12.67 -12.50
N PHE A 661 25.63 11.59 -11.87
CA PHE A 661 26.26 11.03 -10.66
C PHE A 661 27.59 10.33 -10.95
N ASN A 662 27.77 9.75 -12.15
CA ASN A 662 29.06 9.20 -12.57
C ASN A 662 30.13 10.29 -12.73
N LEU A 663 29.75 11.44 -13.29
CA LEU A 663 30.64 12.61 -13.36
C LEU A 663 31.02 13.07 -11.95
N LEU A 664 30.04 13.17 -11.05
CA LEU A 664 30.26 13.55 -9.67
C LEU A 664 31.20 12.58 -8.95
N LYS A 665 31.04 11.26 -9.16
CA LYS A 665 31.93 10.22 -8.63
C LYS A 665 33.37 10.42 -9.11
N ASN A 666 33.58 10.59 -10.42
CA ASN A 666 34.91 10.78 -10.99
C ASN A 666 35.62 12.03 -10.44
N ILE A 667 34.86 13.11 -10.20
CA ILE A 667 35.39 14.35 -9.62
C ILE A 667 35.87 14.12 -8.18
N LEU A 668 35.05 13.48 -7.35
CA LEU A 668 35.33 13.26 -5.93
C LEU A 668 36.41 12.20 -5.70
N VAL A 669 36.57 11.25 -6.62
CA VAL A 669 37.62 10.21 -6.53
C VAL A 669 39.01 10.77 -6.85
N ASN A 670 39.10 11.77 -7.74
CA ASN A 670 40.39 12.32 -8.18
C ASN A 670 41.05 13.28 -7.16
N LYS A 671 40.40 13.55 -6.01
CA LYS A 671 40.97 14.28 -4.86
C LYS A 671 41.69 15.57 -5.24
N LEU A 672 40.99 16.42 -5.99
CA LEU A 672 41.51 17.72 -6.40
C LEU A 672 41.49 18.69 -5.20
N ASN A 673 42.52 19.53 -5.08
CA ASN A 673 42.49 20.65 -4.13
C ASN A 673 41.30 21.57 -4.47
N ASP A 674 40.20 21.45 -3.69
CA ASP A 674 38.88 22.09 -3.86
C ASP A 674 37.84 21.43 -4.81
N GLU A 675 37.85 20.11 -4.91
CA GLU A 675 36.83 19.31 -5.64
C GLU A 675 35.36 19.67 -5.32
N HIS A 676 35.08 20.15 -4.10
CA HIS A 676 33.74 20.53 -3.66
C HIS A 676 33.12 21.68 -4.48
N ILE A 677 33.93 22.61 -5.01
CA ILE A 677 33.44 23.74 -5.82
C ILE A 677 32.94 23.23 -7.18
N LEU A 678 33.71 22.33 -7.79
CA LEU A 678 33.39 21.71 -9.07
C LEU A 678 32.19 20.75 -8.92
N ALA A 679 32.17 19.93 -7.88
CA ALA A 679 31.04 19.06 -7.53
C ALA A 679 29.74 19.86 -7.33
N LYS A 680 29.80 20.99 -6.61
CA LYS A 680 28.64 21.86 -6.38
C LYS A 680 28.15 22.55 -7.66
N SER A 681 29.03 22.88 -8.60
CA SER A 681 28.63 23.46 -9.89
C SER A 681 27.89 22.43 -10.76
N VAL A 682 28.31 21.15 -10.74
CA VAL A 682 27.63 20.04 -11.43
C VAL A 682 26.21 19.83 -10.90
N ILE A 683 26.04 19.80 -9.58
CA ILE A 683 24.75 19.63 -8.92
C ILE A 683 23.76 20.71 -9.37
N VAL A 684 24.21 21.96 -9.45
CA VAL A 684 23.37 23.13 -9.80
C VAL A 684 23.02 23.13 -11.28
N VAL A 685 23.99 22.86 -12.16
CA VAL A 685 23.80 22.85 -13.61
C VAL A 685 22.83 21.75 -14.05
N HIS A 686 22.92 20.57 -13.44
CA HIS A 686 22.05 19.44 -13.76
C HIS A 686 20.72 19.46 -13.00
N GLU A 687 20.51 20.43 -12.09
CA GLU A 687 19.32 20.56 -11.23
C GLU A 687 19.05 19.27 -10.44
N LEU A 688 20.09 18.66 -9.87
CA LEU A 688 19.94 17.44 -9.08
C LEU A 688 19.14 17.73 -7.81
N ALA A 689 18.13 16.89 -7.53
CA ALA A 689 17.37 17.02 -6.30
C ALA A 689 18.25 16.63 -5.10
N ASP A 690 18.13 17.38 -4.01
CA ASP A 690 18.97 17.19 -2.83
C ASP A 690 18.79 15.80 -2.19
N ILE A 691 17.60 15.22 -2.31
CA ILE A 691 17.28 13.85 -1.89
C ILE A 691 18.12 12.83 -2.66
N ASP A 692 18.23 13.00 -3.98
CA ASP A 692 18.99 12.09 -4.85
C ASP A 692 20.50 12.23 -4.60
N VAL A 693 20.98 13.46 -4.39
CA VAL A 693 22.37 13.74 -4.00
C VAL A 693 22.70 13.12 -2.64
N ALA A 694 21.84 13.29 -1.64
CA ALA A 694 22.02 12.68 -0.32
C ALA A 694 22.02 11.15 -0.39
N LYS A 695 21.19 10.56 -1.27
CA LYS A 695 21.17 9.11 -1.49
C LYS A 695 22.48 8.63 -2.13
N PHE A 696 22.91 9.25 -3.23
CA PHE A 696 24.17 8.95 -3.91
C PHE A 696 25.37 9.06 -2.95
N LEU A 697 25.48 10.17 -2.21
CA LEU A 697 26.58 10.35 -1.25
C LEU A 697 26.54 9.29 -0.15
N SER A 698 25.36 8.95 0.38
CA SER A 698 25.26 7.90 1.40
C SER A 698 25.71 6.52 0.89
N GLU A 699 25.40 6.19 -0.36
CA GLU A 699 25.80 4.93 -1.00
C GLU A 699 27.32 4.92 -1.22
N GLU A 700 27.88 5.98 -1.81
CA GLU A 700 29.31 6.10 -2.05
C GLU A 700 30.15 6.19 -0.77
N ILE A 701 29.67 6.87 0.28
CA ILE A 701 30.34 6.89 1.59
C ILE A 701 30.32 5.48 2.19
N THR A 702 29.20 4.76 2.10
CA THR A 702 29.11 3.39 2.61
C THR A 702 30.04 2.44 1.84
N GLU A 703 30.08 2.53 0.51
CA GLU A 703 31.03 1.77 -0.32
C GLU A 703 32.48 2.12 0.01
N SER A 704 32.76 3.41 0.18
CA SER A 704 34.07 3.92 0.58
C SER A 704 34.53 3.31 1.89
N LEU A 705 33.65 3.30 2.90
CA LEU A 705 33.94 2.71 4.20
C LEU A 705 34.11 1.18 4.12
N LYS A 706 33.30 0.48 3.32
CA LYS A 706 33.45 -0.97 3.12
C LYS A 706 34.80 -1.34 2.53
N ILE A 707 35.26 -0.60 1.51
CA ILE A 707 36.58 -0.80 0.89
C ILE A 707 37.71 -0.52 1.89
N LEU A 708 37.59 0.56 2.67
CA LEU A 708 38.64 0.97 3.62
C LEU A 708 38.70 0.08 4.87
N CYS A 709 37.58 -0.48 5.32
CA CYS A 709 37.54 -1.41 6.46
C CYS A 709 38.21 -2.77 6.15
N GLU A 710 38.49 -3.10 4.88
CA GLU A 710 39.33 -4.27 4.53
C GLU A 710 40.80 -4.07 4.91
N SER A 711 41.25 -2.82 5.10
CA SER A 711 42.56 -2.46 5.65
C SER A 711 42.41 -2.02 7.12
N ASP A 712 43.07 -2.68 8.07
CA ASP A 712 42.93 -2.43 9.51
C ASP A 712 42.93 -0.94 9.91
N LEU A 713 41.73 -0.37 10.13
CA LEU A 713 41.53 1.02 10.58
C LEU A 713 41.88 1.23 12.06
N VAL A 714 42.13 0.15 12.79
CA VAL A 714 42.28 0.16 14.26
C VAL A 714 43.59 0.83 14.72
N MET A 715 44.57 1.03 13.82
CA MET A 715 45.80 1.75 14.13
C MET A 715 46.03 2.85 13.09
N ILE A 716 46.05 4.11 13.54
CA ILE A 716 46.45 5.29 12.75
C ILE A 716 47.79 4.97 12.05
N PRO A 717 47.82 4.73 10.73
CA PRO A 717 49.04 4.33 10.04
C PRO A 717 50.05 5.48 10.11
N GLU A 718 51.29 5.17 10.45
CA GLU A 718 52.39 6.14 10.60
C GLU A 718 52.79 6.82 9.28
N GLU A 719 52.26 6.34 8.15
CA GLU A 719 52.61 6.83 6.82
C GLU A 719 51.45 7.58 6.15
N LYS A 720 51.54 8.92 6.16
CA LYS A 720 50.61 9.85 5.50
C LYS A 720 50.45 9.69 3.98
N ASN A 721 51.12 8.72 3.34
CA ASN A 721 51.38 8.73 1.90
C ASN A 721 50.86 7.53 1.09
N ALA A 722 50.29 6.48 1.69
CA ALA A 722 49.59 5.47 0.90
C ALA A 722 48.21 6.01 0.50
N PHE A 723 48.06 6.42 -0.76
CA PHE A 723 46.77 6.85 -1.31
C PHE A 723 45.91 5.60 -1.54
N SER A 724 44.70 5.56 -0.97
CA SER A 724 43.62 4.75 -1.55
C SER A 724 43.14 5.48 -2.80
N GLU A 725 43.83 5.26 -3.92
CA GLU A 725 43.30 5.60 -5.24
C GLU A 725 41.98 4.82 -5.39
N ARG A 726 40.84 5.54 -5.53
CA ARG A 726 39.46 5.09 -5.87
C ARG A 726 38.34 5.41 -4.88
N VAL A 727 38.60 6.04 -3.73
CA VAL A 727 37.59 6.21 -2.67
C VAL A 727 37.23 7.69 -2.44
N ILE A 728 35.93 8.00 -2.33
CA ILE A 728 35.37 9.36 -2.14
C ILE A 728 35.63 9.88 -0.72
N TYR A 729 35.51 9.04 0.30
CA TYR A 729 35.69 9.43 1.69
C TYR A 729 36.74 8.57 2.39
N ASP A 730 37.67 9.22 3.09
CA ASP A 730 38.71 8.57 3.91
C ASP A 730 38.66 9.14 5.35
N PRO A 731 38.20 8.35 6.34
CA PRO A 731 38.12 8.78 7.74
C PRO A 731 39.47 9.19 8.35
N VAL A 732 40.59 8.69 7.81
CA VAL A 732 41.92 8.79 8.43
C VAL A 732 42.66 10.08 8.02
N ARG A 733 42.29 10.72 6.90
CA ARG A 733 43.11 11.80 6.31
C ARG A 733 42.68 13.23 6.64
N THR A 734 41.41 13.57 6.88
CA THR A 734 41.01 14.96 7.21
C THR A 734 39.61 15.06 7.81
N ILE A 735 39.49 15.56 9.04
CA ILE A 735 38.20 16.00 9.62
C ILE A 735 37.53 17.06 8.71
N GLU A 736 38.32 17.88 8.02
CA GLU A 736 37.82 18.88 7.07
C GLU A 736 37.26 18.28 5.77
N GLY A 737 37.67 17.06 5.39
CA GLY A 737 37.24 16.40 4.15
C GLY A 737 35.77 16.01 4.17
N PHE A 738 35.30 15.41 5.27
CA PHE A 738 33.88 15.05 5.41
C PHE A 738 32.99 16.30 5.41
N GLN A 739 33.40 17.37 6.09
CA GLN A 739 32.65 18.63 6.13
C GLN A 739 32.46 19.26 4.75
N LEU A 740 33.41 19.08 3.83
CA LEU A 740 33.27 19.54 2.45
C LEU A 740 32.28 18.68 1.65
N ILE A 741 32.27 17.36 1.88
CA ILE A 741 31.29 16.43 1.27
C ILE A 741 29.88 16.75 1.78
N VAL A 742 29.70 16.98 3.08
CA VAL A 742 28.42 17.33 3.68
C VAL A 742 27.87 18.64 3.11
N LYS A 743 28.73 19.61 2.78
CA LYS A 743 28.35 20.90 2.16
C LYS A 743 27.89 20.80 0.69
N LEU A 744 27.99 19.62 0.07
CA LEU A 744 27.44 19.35 -1.26
C LEU A 744 25.91 19.25 -1.22
N CYS A 745 25.36 18.69 -0.14
CA CYS A 745 23.93 18.73 0.14
C CYS A 745 23.52 20.13 0.61
N GLN A 746 22.33 20.58 0.19
CA GLN A 746 21.73 21.80 0.72
C GLN A 746 21.21 21.56 2.15
N ASP A 747 20.63 20.39 2.39
CA ASP A 747 20.19 19.91 3.70
C ASP A 747 20.99 18.66 4.15
N PRO A 748 22.01 18.85 5.02
CA PRO A 748 22.78 17.74 5.59
C PRO A 748 21.95 16.72 6.38
N SER A 749 20.76 17.08 6.86
CA SER A 749 19.93 16.16 7.64
C SER A 749 19.41 14.99 6.82
N LEU A 750 19.17 15.19 5.51
CA LEU A 750 18.77 14.12 4.59
C LEU A 750 19.89 13.08 4.41
N LEU A 751 21.14 13.54 4.29
CA LEU A 751 22.30 12.67 4.26
C LEU A 751 22.45 11.90 5.58
N GLY A 752 22.29 12.58 6.72
CA GLY A 752 22.30 11.95 8.04
C GLY A 752 21.23 10.86 8.19
N ASN A 753 20.00 11.11 7.74
CA ASN A 753 18.92 10.13 7.76
C ASN A 753 19.21 8.93 6.87
N ASN A 754 19.76 9.14 5.66
CA ASN A 754 20.13 8.04 4.77
C ASN A 754 21.25 7.18 5.34
N LEU A 755 22.29 7.79 5.91
CA LEU A 755 23.38 7.08 6.60
C LEU A 755 22.87 6.32 7.83
N MET A 756 21.94 6.91 8.60
CA MET A 756 21.31 6.24 9.74
C MET A 756 20.44 5.05 9.32
N ASN A 757 19.74 5.13 8.18
CA ASN A 757 19.01 4.00 7.62
C ASN A 757 19.96 2.86 7.19
N LYS A 758 21.10 3.20 6.58
CA LYS A 758 22.15 2.21 6.24
C LYS A 758 22.73 1.57 7.51
N PHE A 759 23.02 2.37 8.52
CA PHE A 759 23.43 1.90 9.84
C PHE A 759 22.42 0.90 10.43
N ALA A 760 21.12 1.23 10.42
CA ALA A 760 20.09 0.38 10.98
C ALA A 760 19.96 -0.97 10.25
N LEU A 761 20.13 -0.97 8.92
CA LEU A 761 20.12 -2.20 8.12
C LEU A 761 21.31 -3.11 8.47
N GLU A 762 22.52 -2.57 8.49
CA GLU A 762 23.75 -3.33 8.80
C GLU A 762 23.76 -3.77 10.28
N CYS A 763 23.22 -2.96 11.19
CA CYS A 763 23.13 -3.28 12.62
C CYS A 763 22.12 -4.40 12.93
N ALA A 764 21.07 -4.57 12.13
CA ALA A 764 20.11 -5.66 12.29
C ALA A 764 20.71 -7.05 11.97
N GLU A 765 21.76 -7.10 11.16
CA GLU A 765 22.45 -8.35 10.76
C GLU A 765 23.64 -8.68 11.68
N LEU A 766 23.86 -7.89 12.73
CA LEU A 766 25.03 -7.98 13.60
C LEU A 766 24.76 -8.79 14.88
N ASP A 767 25.66 -9.74 15.13
CA ASP A 767 25.71 -10.58 16.33
C ASP A 767 27.09 -10.46 17.01
N ALA A 768 27.24 -10.85 18.26
CA ALA A 768 28.52 -10.83 19.00
C ALA A 768 29.68 -11.63 18.35
N ARG A 769 29.42 -12.42 17.30
CA ARG A 769 30.42 -13.22 16.54
C ARG A 769 30.87 -12.59 15.23
N SER A 770 30.33 -11.44 14.85
CA SER A 770 30.69 -10.74 13.62
C SER A 770 32.14 -10.27 13.61
N SER A 771 32.66 -9.99 12.41
CA SER A 771 34.02 -9.49 12.24
C SER A 771 34.20 -8.08 12.83
N ASP A 772 35.42 -7.77 13.26
CA ASP A 772 35.83 -6.45 13.73
C ASP A 772 35.60 -5.37 12.65
N GLN A 773 35.66 -5.76 11.38
CA GLN A 773 35.40 -4.91 10.22
C GLN A 773 33.95 -4.42 10.18
N ASN A 774 32.97 -5.30 10.48
CA ASN A 774 31.56 -4.92 10.49
C ASN A 774 31.25 -3.93 11.62
N PHE A 775 31.88 -4.12 12.79
CA PHE A 775 31.78 -3.16 13.89
C PHE A 775 32.45 -1.82 13.56
N SER A 776 33.62 -1.84 12.93
CA SER A 776 34.30 -0.61 12.48
C SER A 776 33.45 0.17 11.47
N LEU A 777 32.85 -0.51 10.50
CA LEU A 777 31.95 0.10 9.52
C LEU A 777 30.75 0.79 10.18
N LEU A 778 30.09 0.12 11.13
CA LEU A 778 28.97 0.70 11.86
C LEU A 778 29.37 1.94 12.67
N VAL A 779 30.52 1.88 13.34
CA VAL A 779 31.00 3.01 14.13
C VAL A 779 31.26 4.22 13.22
N GLU A 780 31.91 4.03 12.08
CA GLU A 780 32.14 5.11 11.11
C GLU A 780 30.82 5.67 10.55
N LEU A 781 29.86 4.81 10.17
CA LEU A 781 28.54 5.25 9.72
C LEU A 781 27.82 6.08 10.79
N CYS A 782 27.93 5.67 12.06
CA CYS A 782 27.34 6.38 13.20
C CYS A 782 27.98 7.76 13.39
N ILE A 783 29.31 7.86 13.31
CA ILE A 783 30.06 9.12 13.42
C ILE A 783 29.71 10.05 12.23
N CYS A 784 29.71 9.54 11.00
CA CYS A 784 29.35 10.32 9.81
C CYS A 784 27.91 10.86 9.89
N ALA A 785 26.95 10.04 10.32
CA ALA A 785 25.56 10.47 10.48
C ALA A 785 25.44 11.54 11.58
N HIS A 786 26.21 11.42 12.67
CA HIS A 786 26.24 12.42 13.75
C HIS A 786 26.79 13.75 13.29
N GLU A 787 27.86 13.74 12.50
CA GLU A 787 28.43 14.97 11.95
C GLU A 787 27.45 15.65 10.97
N CYS A 788 26.70 14.88 10.18
CA CYS A 788 25.61 15.40 9.35
C CYS A 788 24.50 16.07 10.18
N PHE A 789 24.05 15.46 11.27
CA PHE A 789 23.04 16.09 12.13
C PHE A 789 23.58 17.27 12.95
N THR A 790 24.86 17.22 13.34
CA THR A 790 25.51 18.32 14.06
C THR A 790 25.66 19.54 13.14
N THR A 791 26.03 19.35 11.88
CA THR A 791 26.09 20.42 10.87
C THR A 791 24.70 20.97 10.52
N ALA A 792 23.67 20.11 10.45
CA ALA A 792 22.28 20.52 10.27
C ALA A 792 21.63 21.13 11.53
N CYS A 793 22.29 21.06 12.69
CA CYS A 793 21.69 21.37 14.00
C CYS A 793 20.38 20.59 14.28
N ASN A 794 20.27 19.35 13.81
CA ASN A 794 19.09 18.50 13.99
C ASN A 794 19.16 17.73 15.32
N MET A 795 18.47 18.24 16.34
CA MET A 795 18.46 17.65 17.69
C MET A 795 17.77 16.28 17.76
N ASP A 796 16.73 16.06 16.95
CA ASP A 796 16.01 14.78 16.91
C ASP A 796 16.91 13.68 16.33
N GLY A 797 17.61 14.00 15.23
CA GLY A 797 18.60 13.09 14.62
C GLY A 797 19.76 12.76 15.55
N ILE A 798 20.29 13.75 16.27
CA ILE A 798 21.34 13.53 17.29
C ILE A 798 20.85 12.59 18.39
N SER A 799 19.64 12.81 18.90
CA SER A 799 19.06 11.98 19.97
C SER A 799 18.88 10.53 19.51
N GLN A 800 18.41 10.33 18.28
CA GLN A 800 18.27 9.00 17.70
C GLN A 800 19.61 8.29 17.52
N ILE A 801 20.66 9.00 17.08
CA ILE A 801 22.00 8.44 16.99
C ILE A 801 22.53 8.02 18.35
N LEU A 802 22.34 8.83 19.39
CA LEU A 802 22.82 8.48 20.72
C LEU A 802 22.11 7.24 21.29
N HIS A 803 20.82 7.07 20.98
CA HIS A 803 20.10 5.85 21.30
C HIS A 803 20.66 4.64 20.54
N ASN A 804 20.89 4.78 19.24
CA ASN A 804 21.50 3.73 18.40
C ASN A 804 22.92 3.38 18.86
N ALA A 805 23.71 4.38 19.25
CA ALA A 805 25.05 4.21 19.79
C ALA A 805 25.01 3.41 21.11
N GLN A 806 24.02 3.64 21.96
CA GLN A 806 23.84 2.85 23.18
C GLN A 806 23.63 1.36 22.87
N THR A 807 22.79 1.03 21.90
CA THR A 807 22.58 -0.35 21.42
C THR A 807 23.86 -0.95 20.84
N LEU A 808 24.61 -0.17 20.06
CA LEU A 808 25.91 -0.61 19.52
C LEU A 808 26.93 -0.87 20.64
N ILE A 809 26.96 -0.03 21.68
CA ILE A 809 27.86 -0.17 22.82
C ILE A 809 27.55 -1.44 23.61
N THR A 810 26.27 -1.80 23.80
CA THR A 810 25.91 -3.07 24.44
C THR A 810 26.39 -4.28 23.64
N LEU A 811 26.32 -4.23 22.30
CA LEU A 811 26.84 -5.30 21.44
C LEU A 811 28.38 -5.36 21.46
N LEU A 812 29.05 -4.22 21.50
CA LEU A 812 30.52 -4.14 21.61
C LEU A 812 31.03 -4.64 22.97
N GLU A 813 30.25 -4.45 24.04
CA GLU A 813 30.53 -5.01 25.36
C GLU A 813 30.41 -6.54 25.33
N GLU A 814 29.34 -7.09 24.76
CA GLU A 814 29.16 -8.54 24.59
C GLU A 814 30.26 -9.18 23.73
N ALA A 815 30.78 -8.44 22.73
CA ALA A 815 31.83 -8.89 21.82
C ALA A 815 33.27 -8.63 22.32
N ASP A 816 33.47 -8.03 23.50
CA ASP A 816 34.78 -7.65 24.07
C ASP A 816 35.62 -6.74 23.12
N LYS A 817 34.94 -5.81 22.43
CA LYS A 817 35.56 -4.90 21.42
C LYS A 817 35.73 -3.48 21.93
N PHE A 818 36.48 -3.34 23.03
CA PHE A 818 36.69 -2.04 23.69
C PHE A 818 37.44 -0.96 22.88
N PRO A 819 38.44 -1.25 22.02
CA PRO A 819 39.08 -0.22 21.20
C PRO A 819 38.10 0.47 20.22
N ILE A 820 37.21 -0.31 19.61
CA ILE A 820 36.17 0.18 18.69
C ILE A 820 35.13 1.02 19.45
N MET A 821 34.81 0.62 20.68
CA MET A 821 33.95 1.40 21.58
C MET A 821 34.57 2.76 21.94
N VAL A 822 35.88 2.80 22.21
CA VAL A 822 36.60 4.05 22.46
C VAL A 822 36.57 4.95 21.23
N HIS A 823 36.76 4.39 20.03
CA HIS A 823 36.67 5.14 18.78
C HIS A 823 35.31 5.81 18.59
N LEU A 824 34.22 5.06 18.80
CA LEU A 824 32.85 5.60 18.77
C LEU A 824 32.66 6.77 19.75
N LEU A 825 33.12 6.60 20.99
CA LEU A 825 33.03 7.65 22.02
C LEU A 825 33.79 8.92 21.61
N THR A 826 35.00 8.76 21.10
CA THR A 826 35.84 9.90 20.68
C THR A 826 35.34 10.56 19.40
N GLY A 827 34.77 9.79 18.47
CA GLY A 827 34.22 10.31 17.22
C GLY A 827 32.94 11.12 17.42
N LEU A 828 32.04 10.69 18.33
CA LEU A 828 30.82 11.43 18.65
C LEU A 828 31.08 12.68 19.51
N GLY A 829 32.09 12.64 20.39
CA GLY A 829 32.54 13.79 21.20
C GLY A 829 31.52 14.32 22.23
N ARG A 830 30.38 13.65 22.42
CA ARG A 830 29.30 14.02 23.37
C ARG A 830 29.46 13.33 24.72
N TYR A 831 30.59 13.57 25.37
CA TYR A 831 31.00 12.84 26.59
C TYR A 831 30.01 12.97 27.77
N SER A 832 29.29 14.09 27.88
CA SER A 832 28.29 14.28 28.94
C SER A 832 27.09 13.35 28.80
N GLU A 833 26.68 13.04 27.57
CA GLU A 833 25.54 12.18 27.26
C GLU A 833 25.96 10.68 27.24
N MET A 834 27.25 10.41 27.04
CA MET A 834 27.83 9.07 26.94
C MET A 834 28.62 8.62 28.19
N MET A 835 28.37 9.19 29.37
CA MET A 835 29.11 8.82 30.59
C MET A 835 29.03 7.33 30.95
N TYR A 836 27.95 6.65 30.58
CA TYR A 836 27.79 5.21 30.78
C TYR A 836 28.90 4.38 30.12
N VAL A 837 29.52 4.87 29.04
CA VAL A 837 30.67 4.23 28.40
C VAL A 837 31.89 4.23 29.32
N PHE A 838 32.10 5.31 30.09
CA PHE A 838 33.15 5.33 31.10
C PHE A 838 32.89 4.30 32.21
N ASP A 839 31.63 4.12 32.62
CA ASP A 839 31.25 3.11 33.62
C ASP A 839 31.50 1.68 33.11
N ILE A 840 31.16 1.39 31.85
CA ILE A 840 31.43 0.10 31.19
C ILE A 840 32.94 -0.16 31.09
N LEU A 841 33.72 0.82 30.63
CA LEU A 841 35.18 0.69 30.53
C LEU A 841 35.85 0.54 31.89
N LYS A 842 35.34 1.21 32.94
CA LYS A 842 35.83 1.09 34.31
C LYS A 842 35.51 -0.28 34.90
N SER A 843 34.29 -0.79 34.69
CA SER A 843 33.85 -2.10 35.19
C SER A 843 34.65 -3.26 34.57
N ASN A 844 35.12 -3.09 33.33
CA ASN A 844 35.93 -4.07 32.61
C ASN A 844 37.46 -3.82 32.70
N GLU A 845 37.93 -2.92 33.57
CA GLU A 845 39.34 -2.53 33.74
C GLU A 845 40.03 -1.97 32.48
N LYS A 846 39.27 -1.59 31.43
CA LYS A 846 39.79 -1.08 30.14
C LYS A 846 39.85 0.44 30.04
N LEU A 847 39.56 1.17 31.13
CA LEU A 847 39.62 2.64 31.15
C LEU A 847 40.99 3.18 30.73
N THR A 848 42.07 2.39 30.84
CA THR A 848 43.41 2.76 30.41
C THR A 848 43.56 3.04 28.90
N LEU A 849 42.67 2.49 28.06
CA LEU A 849 42.65 2.75 26.62
C LEU A 849 42.44 4.24 26.30
N LEU A 850 41.71 4.95 27.16
CA LEU A 850 41.49 6.41 27.03
C LEU A 850 42.72 7.25 27.44
N PHE A 851 43.73 6.61 28.04
CA PHE A 851 44.99 7.24 28.45
C PHE A 851 46.15 6.92 27.50
N GLU A 852 45.86 6.32 26.34
CA GLU A 852 46.86 6.01 25.30
C GLU A 852 47.36 7.26 24.56
N LYS A 853 48.53 7.14 23.92
CA LYS A 853 49.16 8.23 23.18
C LYS A 853 48.21 8.71 22.06
N LYS A 854 48.12 10.04 21.86
CA LYS A 854 47.26 10.79 20.90
C LYS A 854 45.89 11.24 21.43
N MET A 855 45.38 10.67 22.52
CA MET A 855 44.11 11.09 23.16
C MET A 855 44.18 12.51 23.76
N GLU A 856 45.38 13.04 23.98
CA GLU A 856 45.63 14.41 24.49
C GLU A 856 45.14 15.52 23.54
N ASN A 857 45.08 15.24 22.23
CA ASN A 857 44.67 16.21 21.21
C ASN A 857 43.15 16.24 21.00
N ILE A 858 42.41 15.30 21.60
CA ILE A 858 40.96 15.21 21.41
C ILE A 858 40.27 16.30 22.24
N PRO A 859 39.46 17.16 21.61
CA PRO A 859 38.81 18.27 22.31
C PRO A 859 37.87 17.74 23.39
N ASN A 860 37.85 18.41 24.54
CA ASN A 860 36.94 18.18 25.67
C ASN A 860 37.02 16.81 26.38
N LEU A 861 37.76 15.82 25.86
CA LEU A 861 37.93 14.51 26.49
C LEU A 861 38.59 14.61 27.87
N ARG A 862 39.66 15.42 27.98
CA ARG A 862 40.37 15.66 29.26
C ARG A 862 39.41 16.18 30.35
N LEU A 863 38.56 17.15 30.00
CA LEU A 863 37.63 17.77 30.94
C LEU A 863 36.55 16.77 31.37
N ALA A 864 36.00 16.01 30.41
CA ALA A 864 34.99 15.01 30.69
C ALA A 864 35.51 13.86 31.57
N LEU A 865 36.74 13.38 31.32
CA LEU A 865 37.39 12.35 32.13
C LEU A 865 37.67 12.85 33.55
N MET A 866 38.13 14.10 33.68
CA MET A 866 38.35 14.71 34.99
C MET A 866 37.03 14.81 35.76
N ASP A 867 35.98 15.33 35.13
CA ASP A 867 34.65 15.48 35.72
C ASP A 867 34.00 14.13 36.09
N TYR A 868 34.26 13.08 35.32
CA TYR A 868 33.86 11.72 35.66
C TYR A 868 34.62 11.17 36.88
N LEU A 869 35.95 11.29 36.91
CA LEU A 869 36.77 10.77 38.01
C LEU A 869 36.57 11.53 39.33
N THR A 870 36.25 12.83 39.29
CA THR A 870 35.92 13.60 40.50
C THR A 870 34.57 13.22 41.09
N ARG A 871 33.59 12.85 40.26
CA ARG A 871 32.28 12.35 40.72
C ARG A 871 32.31 10.92 41.24
N CYS A 872 33.18 10.07 40.68
CA CYS A 872 33.28 8.65 41.01
C CYS A 872 34.66 8.25 41.57
N PRO A 873 35.08 8.79 42.74
CA PRO A 873 36.37 8.44 43.35
C PRO A 873 36.39 6.95 43.73
N SER A 874 37.29 6.18 43.12
CA SER A 874 37.61 4.81 43.57
C SER A 874 38.48 4.85 44.82
N GLU A 875 38.44 3.78 45.64
CA GLU A 875 39.29 3.64 46.84
C GLU A 875 40.81 3.58 46.54
N GLY A 876 41.21 3.68 45.28
CA GLY A 876 42.56 4.01 44.85
C GLY A 876 42.54 5.09 43.78
N ASP A 877 43.22 6.22 44.04
CA ASP A 877 43.41 7.37 43.14
C ASP A 877 44.22 7.04 41.86
N ASN A 878 44.49 5.76 41.57
CA ASN A 878 45.41 5.31 40.52
C ASN A 878 45.02 5.81 39.12
N TYR A 879 43.74 5.80 38.77
CA TYR A 879 43.27 6.30 37.47
C TYR A 879 43.41 7.82 37.34
N PHE A 880 43.19 8.56 38.43
CA PHE A 880 43.40 10.02 38.45
C PHE A 880 44.89 10.36 38.25
N TYR A 881 45.79 9.63 38.93
CA TYR A 881 47.22 9.81 38.74
C TYR A 881 47.70 9.40 37.35
N ALA A 882 47.14 8.34 36.76
CA ALA A 882 47.43 7.93 35.38
C ALA A 882 47.00 8.99 34.37
N LEU A 883 45.78 9.53 34.50
CA LEU A 883 45.28 10.65 33.70
C LEU A 883 46.21 11.87 33.85
N ALA A 884 46.52 12.27 35.08
CA ALA A 884 47.31 13.47 35.33
C ALA A 884 48.75 13.40 34.80
N ASN A 885 49.37 12.21 34.85
CA ASN A 885 50.71 12.00 34.31
C ASN A 885 50.74 12.06 32.77
N ARG A 886 49.67 11.61 32.08
CA ARG A 886 49.58 11.63 30.61
C ARG A 886 49.18 13.00 30.09
N PHE A 887 48.06 13.54 30.56
CA PHE A 887 47.49 14.81 30.08
C PHE A 887 48.16 16.07 30.65
N GLY A 888 49.29 15.91 31.36
CA GLY A 888 50.05 17.03 31.95
C GLY A 888 49.28 17.80 33.02
N MET A 889 48.35 17.17 33.75
CA MET A 889 47.53 17.78 34.80
C MET A 889 48.29 17.87 36.14
N TYR A 890 49.53 18.36 36.08
CA TYR A 890 50.43 18.32 37.23
C TYR A 890 49.97 19.23 38.38
N ARG A 891 49.22 20.30 38.08
CA ARG A 891 48.65 21.21 39.08
C ARG A 891 47.53 20.53 39.87
N GLU A 892 46.58 19.92 39.17
CA GLU A 892 45.44 19.23 39.75
C GLU A 892 45.90 18.01 40.56
N LYS A 893 46.91 17.28 40.07
CA LYS A 893 47.61 16.21 40.82
C LYS A 893 48.18 16.71 42.14
N ALA A 894 48.92 17.82 42.10
CA ALA A 894 49.56 18.37 43.29
C ALA A 894 48.54 18.86 44.32
N GLN A 895 47.43 19.47 43.88
CA GLN A 895 46.35 19.92 44.76
C GLN A 895 45.68 18.77 45.51
N ILE A 896 45.38 17.65 44.84
CA ILE A 896 44.77 16.49 45.51
C ILE A 896 45.72 15.88 46.54
N LEU A 897 47.01 15.75 46.20
CA LEU A 897 48.03 15.27 47.14
C LEU A 897 48.15 16.20 48.36
N GLU A 898 48.20 17.51 48.14
CA GLU A 898 48.26 18.51 49.21
C GLU A 898 47.02 18.45 50.13
N MET A 899 45.81 18.40 49.56
CA MET A 899 44.57 18.24 50.31
C MET A 899 44.51 16.93 51.10
N SER A 900 44.98 15.82 50.51
CA SER A 900 45.07 14.51 51.17
C SER A 900 45.98 14.59 52.40
N VAL A 901 47.15 15.24 52.26
CA VAL A 901 48.08 15.42 53.37
C VAL A 901 47.51 16.37 54.43
N GLN A 902 46.88 17.48 54.06
CA GLN A 902 46.25 18.39 55.03
C GLN A 902 45.14 17.69 55.85
N LYS A 903 44.32 16.85 55.20
CA LYS A 903 43.34 16.01 55.89
C LYS A 903 44.02 15.02 56.84
N GLN A 904 45.08 14.34 56.38
CA GLN A 904 45.85 13.40 57.20
C GLN A 904 46.50 14.08 58.43
N LEU A 905 47.15 15.22 58.23
CA LEU A 905 47.79 15.99 59.30
C LEU A 905 46.77 16.55 60.30
N SER A 906 45.62 17.05 59.84
CA SER A 906 44.56 17.53 60.73
C SER A 906 43.91 16.41 61.55
N GLN A 907 43.84 15.18 61.03
CA GLN A 907 43.43 13.99 61.80
C GLN A 907 44.48 13.61 62.84
N LEU A 908 45.77 13.68 62.50
CA LEU A 908 46.86 13.40 63.43
C LEU A 908 46.92 14.41 64.57
N CYS A 909 46.73 15.71 64.29
CA CYS A 909 46.68 16.75 65.32
C CYS A 909 45.56 16.55 66.35
N LYS A 910 44.47 15.85 65.99
CA LYS A 910 43.36 15.54 66.91
C LYS A 910 43.66 14.35 67.83
N LYS A 911 44.65 13.51 67.51
CA LYS A 911 45.00 12.29 68.26
C LYS A 911 46.15 12.48 69.27
N ASN A 912 46.55 13.72 69.54
CA ASN A 912 47.76 14.19 70.26
C ASN A 912 48.04 13.63 71.68
N THR A 913 48.08 12.31 71.90
CA THR A 913 48.33 11.77 73.26
C THR A 913 49.31 10.60 73.38
N THR A 914 49.71 9.89 72.33
CA THR A 914 50.84 8.92 72.38
C THR A 914 51.55 8.81 71.03
N LEU A 915 52.87 9.02 70.99
CA LEU A 915 53.66 8.88 69.76
C LEU A 915 54.04 7.41 69.54
N ASP A 916 53.22 6.71 68.77
CA ASP A 916 53.45 5.31 68.39
C ASP A 916 54.18 5.20 67.03
N ASN A 917 54.81 4.04 66.77
CA ASN A 917 55.48 3.75 65.50
C ASN A 917 54.54 3.89 64.28
N GLU A 918 53.23 3.68 64.46
CA GLU A 918 52.22 3.85 63.41
C GLU A 918 52.05 5.31 62.98
N MET A 919 52.16 6.27 63.92
CA MET A 919 52.14 7.70 63.58
C MET A 919 53.37 8.11 62.78
N LYS A 920 54.52 7.48 63.06
CA LYS A 920 55.76 7.71 62.30
C LYS A 920 55.60 7.27 60.84
N GLU A 921 55.03 6.08 60.61
CA GLU A 921 54.76 5.57 59.26
C GLU A 921 53.77 6.46 58.50
N GLN A 922 52.73 6.97 59.19
CA GLN A 922 51.78 7.93 58.61
C GLN A 922 52.46 9.26 58.26
N LEU A 923 53.35 9.79 59.10
CA LEU A 923 54.12 11.00 58.81
C LEU A 923 55.13 10.80 57.68
N GLU A 924 55.78 9.64 57.59
CA GLU A 924 56.68 9.27 56.48
C GLU A 924 55.91 9.19 55.15
N ASN A 925 54.69 8.65 55.16
CA ASN A 925 53.80 8.65 54.00
C ASN A 925 53.38 10.09 53.61
N ALA A 926 53.01 10.93 54.59
CA ALA A 926 52.67 12.33 54.35
C ALA A 926 53.86 13.11 53.76
N LEU A 927 55.08 12.85 54.23
CA LEU A 927 56.32 13.44 53.70
C LEU A 927 56.55 13.03 52.23
N SER A 928 56.36 11.75 51.91
CA SER A 928 56.47 11.23 50.54
C SER A 928 55.47 11.92 49.60
N LYS A 929 54.20 12.02 50.02
CA LYS A 929 53.13 12.70 49.26
C LYS A 929 53.43 14.19 49.04
N LEU A 930 53.94 14.92 50.05
CA LEU A 930 54.32 16.33 49.90
C LEU A 930 55.50 16.52 48.95
N SER A 931 56.48 15.60 48.97
CA SER A 931 57.60 15.61 48.02
C SER A 931 57.11 15.42 46.59
N GLU A 932 56.16 14.50 46.36
CA GLU A 932 55.55 14.31 45.05
C GLU A 932 54.67 15.49 44.62
N ALA A 933 53.93 16.11 45.55
CA ALA A 933 53.15 17.32 45.31
C ALA A 933 54.05 18.50 44.91
N ALA A 934 55.15 18.74 45.63
CA ALA A 934 56.10 19.79 45.30
C ALA A 934 56.73 19.59 43.91
N LYS A 935 57.16 18.35 43.58
CA LYS A 935 57.67 18.01 42.24
C LYS A 935 56.63 18.24 41.15
N SER A 936 55.37 17.92 41.42
CA SER A 936 54.25 18.11 40.48
C SER A 936 53.93 19.59 40.28
N TYR A 937 53.89 20.41 41.33
CA TYR A 937 53.74 21.87 41.20
C TYR A 937 54.90 22.51 40.44
N CYS A 938 56.13 22.04 40.61
CA CYS A 938 57.27 22.49 39.79
C CYS A 938 57.07 22.18 38.31
N LYS A 939 56.55 21.00 37.97
CA LYS A 939 56.22 20.64 36.57
C LYS A 939 55.07 21.47 35.98
N ALA A 940 54.25 22.07 36.84
CA ALA A 940 53.16 22.97 36.47
C ALA A 940 53.53 24.46 36.52
N ASP A 941 54.81 24.81 36.65
CA ASP A 941 55.32 26.19 36.84
C ASP A 941 54.71 26.94 38.04
N CYS A 942 54.13 26.23 39.02
CA CYS A 942 53.50 26.79 40.22
C CYS A 942 54.51 26.87 41.39
N LEU A 943 55.56 27.68 41.23
CA LEU A 943 56.72 27.72 42.17
C LEU A 943 56.35 28.08 43.61
N HIS A 944 55.42 29.02 43.83
CA HIS A 944 55.00 29.41 45.18
C HIS A 944 54.32 28.27 45.95
N GLN A 945 53.48 27.49 45.28
CA GLN A 945 52.80 26.34 45.87
C GLN A 945 53.77 25.18 46.12
N ALA A 946 54.73 24.97 45.19
CA ALA A 946 55.82 24.03 45.40
C ALA A 946 56.69 24.39 46.62
N GLN A 947 57.01 25.68 46.80
CA GLN A 947 57.73 26.18 47.97
C GLN A 947 56.95 25.97 49.25
N SER A 948 55.64 26.26 49.25
CA SER A 948 54.76 26.01 50.41
C SER A 948 54.70 24.53 50.78
N CYS A 949 54.55 23.63 49.80
CA CYS A 949 54.61 22.18 50.02
C CYS A 949 55.97 21.74 50.57
N THR A 950 57.06 22.35 50.11
CA THR A 950 58.43 22.04 50.57
C THR A 950 58.64 22.48 52.02
N ARG A 951 58.16 23.66 52.41
CA ARG A 951 58.19 24.13 53.80
C ARG A 951 57.35 23.23 54.71
N LEU A 952 56.15 22.84 54.27
CA LEU A 952 55.32 21.89 55.01
C LEU A 952 56.01 20.52 55.13
N ALA A 953 56.68 20.05 54.07
CA ALA A 953 57.46 18.81 54.10
C ALA A 953 58.64 18.90 55.09
N GLN A 954 59.34 20.03 55.15
CA GLN A 954 60.40 20.28 56.14
C GLN A 954 59.85 20.26 57.57
N LEU A 955 58.67 20.84 57.80
CA LEU A 955 58.00 20.77 59.11
C LEU A 955 57.62 19.33 59.48
N VAL A 956 57.08 18.56 58.54
CA VAL A 956 56.75 17.13 58.76
C VAL A 956 58.01 16.31 59.02
N ALA A 957 59.10 16.55 58.28
CA ALA A 957 60.38 15.90 58.52
C ALA A 957 60.94 16.24 59.92
N LEU A 958 60.80 17.49 60.35
CA LEU A 958 61.16 17.91 61.70
C LEU A 958 60.29 17.21 62.76
N GLN A 959 58.98 17.07 62.50
CA GLN A 959 58.09 16.32 63.39
C GLN A 959 58.52 14.86 63.53
N ILE A 960 58.92 14.20 62.43
CA ILE A 960 59.44 12.82 62.44
C ILE A 960 60.70 12.74 63.32
N TYR A 961 61.59 13.75 63.26
CA TYR A 961 62.77 13.82 64.11
C TYR A 961 62.44 13.95 65.60
N PHE A 962 61.37 14.67 65.95
CA PHE A 962 60.93 14.85 67.33
C PHE A 962 60.01 13.72 67.85
N VAL A 963 59.73 12.69 67.04
CA VAL A 963 58.94 11.53 67.47
C VAL A 963 59.52 10.85 68.73
N PRO A 964 60.84 10.58 68.83
CA PRO A 964 61.42 9.92 70.01
C PRO A 964 61.45 10.79 71.26
N SER A 965 61.41 12.12 71.11
CA SER A 965 61.47 13.09 72.21
C SER A 965 60.10 13.60 72.65
N GLY A 966 59.03 13.19 71.95
CA GLY A 966 57.64 13.49 72.33
C GLY A 966 57.19 14.93 72.10
N VAL A 967 57.96 15.72 71.35
CA VAL A 967 57.64 17.13 71.07
C VAL A 967 56.79 17.22 69.80
N TRP A 968 55.65 17.90 69.88
CA TRP A 968 54.72 18.10 68.76
C TRP A 968 54.78 19.54 68.24
N ILE A 969 54.88 19.70 66.91
CA ILE A 969 55.19 20.96 66.22
C ILE A 969 54.19 21.27 65.09
N ILE A 970 53.39 20.29 64.66
CA ILE A 970 52.37 20.48 63.61
C ILE A 970 51.07 21.04 64.22
N GLY A 971 50.53 22.12 63.67
CA GLY A 971 49.28 22.74 64.16
C GLY A 971 49.39 23.45 65.51
N LEU A 972 50.55 24.04 65.81
CA LEU A 972 50.77 24.85 67.01
C LEU A 972 50.00 26.18 66.96
N ASP A 973 49.60 26.68 68.13
CA ASP A 973 49.05 28.03 68.30
C ASP A 973 50.16 29.10 68.28
N GLU A 974 49.80 30.36 68.02
CA GLU A 974 50.76 31.47 67.90
C GLU A 974 51.67 31.62 69.13
N THR A 975 51.16 31.31 70.34
CA THR A 975 51.96 31.43 71.57
C THR A 975 52.97 30.30 71.72
N SER A 976 52.60 29.07 71.36
CA SER A 976 53.52 27.93 71.36
C SER A 976 54.57 28.02 70.25
N VAL A 977 54.20 28.54 69.07
CA VAL A 977 55.16 28.86 68.01
C VAL A 977 56.16 29.91 68.49
N ALA A 978 55.68 30.96 69.17
CA ALA A 978 56.56 31.99 69.68
C ALA A 978 57.57 31.46 70.71
N ARG A 979 57.10 30.65 71.68
CA ARG A 979 57.97 29.98 72.66
C ARG A 979 58.99 29.06 72.00
N PHE A 980 58.56 28.27 71.01
CA PHE A 980 59.46 27.38 70.29
C PHE A 980 60.56 28.15 69.55
N ILE A 981 60.23 29.29 68.93
CA ILE A 981 61.22 30.11 68.22
C ILE A 981 62.20 30.79 69.19
N THR A 982 61.72 31.26 70.36
CA THR A 982 62.56 31.98 71.32
C THR A 982 63.46 31.06 72.15
N ASP A 983 62.96 29.89 72.57
CA ASP A 983 63.62 29.05 73.57
C ASP A 983 64.47 27.91 72.99
N HIS A 984 64.33 27.60 71.69
CA HIS A 984 64.92 26.39 71.10
C HIS A 984 66.40 26.55 70.77
N ASP A 985 67.19 25.52 71.13
CA ASP A 985 68.66 25.58 71.12
C ASP A 985 69.28 25.54 69.72
N LYS A 986 68.53 25.14 68.68
CA LYS A 986 69.03 25.03 67.30
C LYS A 986 68.31 25.98 66.36
N PHE A 987 69.04 26.95 65.80
CA PHE A 987 68.49 27.94 64.90
C PHE A 987 67.84 27.29 63.67
N SER A 988 68.51 26.32 63.05
CA SER A 988 67.99 25.60 61.88
C SER A 988 66.60 24.97 62.09
N GLN A 989 66.32 24.46 63.29
CA GLN A 989 65.03 23.85 63.63
C GLN A 989 63.96 24.90 63.96
N ALA A 990 64.33 25.97 64.66
CA ALA A 990 63.46 27.12 64.90
C ALA A 990 63.10 27.85 63.59
N TYR A 991 64.03 27.90 62.63
CA TYR A 991 63.87 28.53 61.32
C TYR A 991 62.81 27.81 60.46
N ILE A 992 62.82 26.48 60.43
CA ILE A 992 61.81 25.68 59.72
C ILE A 992 60.40 25.98 60.25
N VAL A 993 60.24 26.08 61.57
CA VAL A 993 58.95 26.42 62.20
C VAL A 993 58.55 27.86 61.88
N ALA A 994 59.47 28.81 62.00
CA ALA A 994 59.21 30.22 61.68
C ALA A 994 58.81 30.44 60.21
N GLU A 995 59.47 29.75 59.25
CA GLU A 995 59.13 29.84 57.83
C GLU A 995 57.72 29.31 57.52
N GLN A 996 57.31 28.20 58.15
CA GLN A 996 56.03 27.57 57.87
C GLN A 996 54.85 28.32 58.49
N TYR A 997 55.00 28.88 59.69
CA TYR A 997 53.96 29.70 60.34
C TYR A 997 54.04 31.19 59.98
N GLY A 998 55.05 31.63 59.22
CA GLY A 998 55.20 33.02 58.78
C GLY A 998 55.75 33.99 59.83
N ASN A 999 56.18 33.50 61.00
CA ASN A 999 56.54 34.33 62.16
C ASN A 999 58.03 34.72 62.19
N HIS A 1000 58.41 35.73 61.40
CA HIS A 1000 59.80 36.22 61.29
C HIS A 1000 60.15 37.39 62.24
N GLN A 1001 59.19 37.86 63.04
CA GLN A 1001 59.39 39.03 63.89
C GLN A 1001 60.07 38.71 65.23
N LEU A 1002 60.12 37.44 65.61
CA LEU A 1002 60.59 36.97 66.92
C LEU A 1002 62.09 36.70 66.96
N TRP A 1003 62.81 36.93 65.87
CA TRP A 1003 64.26 36.70 65.80
C TRP A 1003 65.07 37.60 66.74
N SER A 1004 64.61 38.82 67.01
CA SER A 1004 65.27 39.70 67.98
C SER A 1004 65.21 39.13 69.41
N GLN A 1005 64.06 38.58 69.80
CA GLN A 1005 63.86 37.94 71.10
C GLN A 1005 64.63 36.60 71.21
N ALA A 1006 64.62 35.79 70.16
CA ALA A 1006 65.39 34.55 70.11
C ALA A 1006 66.91 34.79 70.19
N LEU A 1007 67.43 35.81 69.51
CA LEU A 1007 68.85 36.19 69.59
C LEU A 1007 69.21 36.75 70.98
N LEU A 1008 68.33 37.54 71.60
CA LEU A 1008 68.53 38.02 72.96
C LEU A 1008 68.65 36.86 73.95
N HIS A 1009 67.71 35.91 73.90
CA HIS A 1009 67.71 34.77 74.82
C HIS A 1009 68.85 33.78 74.57
N ASN A 1010 69.02 33.29 73.34
CA ASN A 1010 69.96 32.21 73.07
C ASN A 1010 71.40 32.70 72.90
N VAL A 1011 71.63 33.88 72.33
CA VAL A 1011 72.98 34.38 72.06
C VAL A 1011 73.48 35.31 73.17
N VAL A 1012 72.65 36.25 73.64
CA VAL A 1012 73.08 37.25 74.63
C VAL A 1012 72.99 36.72 76.06
N LEU A 1013 71.88 36.08 76.45
CA LEU A 1013 71.68 35.56 77.80
C LEU A 1013 72.33 34.18 78.02
N ARG A 1014 72.19 33.24 77.08
CA ARG A 1014 72.76 31.88 77.19
C ARG A 1014 74.19 31.75 76.64
N GLY A 1015 74.64 32.68 75.80
CA GLY A 1015 76.01 32.68 75.25
C GLY A 1015 76.27 31.70 74.11
N ASP A 1016 75.24 31.23 73.40
CA ASP A 1016 75.39 30.24 72.32
C ASP A 1016 76.00 30.87 71.04
N ARG A 1017 77.30 30.59 70.83
CA ARG A 1017 78.06 31.05 69.67
C ARG A 1017 77.85 30.20 68.42
N GLU A 1018 77.25 29.02 68.54
CA GLU A 1018 76.92 28.16 67.40
C GLU A 1018 75.60 28.60 66.78
N TYR A 1019 74.59 28.90 67.62
CA TYR A 1019 73.33 29.50 67.19
C TYR A 1019 73.53 30.79 66.39
N LEU A 1020 74.42 31.68 66.85
CA LEU A 1020 74.74 32.92 66.12
C LEU A 1020 75.40 32.67 64.76
N ARG A 1021 76.27 31.67 64.67
CA ARG A 1021 76.94 31.31 63.40
C ARG A 1021 75.95 30.72 62.40
N GLU A 1022 75.05 29.84 62.84
CA GLU A 1022 73.96 29.34 62.00
C GLU A 1022 73.04 30.48 61.55
N PHE A 1023 72.61 31.35 62.47
CA PHE A 1023 71.77 32.50 62.15
C PHE A 1023 72.42 33.41 61.09
N GLN A 1024 73.69 33.74 61.27
CA GLN A 1024 74.45 34.57 60.35
C GLN A 1024 74.54 33.96 58.95
N PHE A 1025 74.72 32.64 58.87
CA PHE A 1025 74.83 31.92 57.61
C PHE A 1025 73.52 31.95 56.80
N TYR A 1026 72.37 31.74 57.46
CA TYR A 1026 71.07 31.62 56.78
C TYR A 1026 70.35 32.96 56.54
N MET A 1027 70.37 33.89 57.51
CA MET A 1027 69.57 35.14 57.45
C MET A 1027 70.41 36.41 57.28
N GLY A 1028 71.69 36.37 57.66
CA GLY A 1028 72.57 37.53 57.72
C GLY A 1028 72.20 38.51 58.85
N LEU A 1029 73.22 39.08 59.50
CA LEU A 1029 73.03 40.05 60.58
C LEU A 1029 72.79 41.46 60.01
N LYS A 1030 71.52 41.84 59.85
CA LYS A 1030 71.13 43.20 59.44
C LYS A 1030 71.30 44.17 60.60
N ALA A 1031 71.79 45.38 60.32
CA ALA A 1031 71.98 46.43 61.33
C ALA A 1031 70.68 46.82 62.08
N SER A 1032 69.52 46.70 61.42
CA SER A 1032 68.21 46.91 62.03
C SER A 1032 67.87 45.86 63.09
N LEU A 1033 68.16 44.58 62.82
CA LEU A 1033 67.90 43.49 63.75
C LEU A 1033 68.78 43.61 65.00
N ILE A 1034 70.05 44.00 64.83
CA ILE A 1034 70.95 44.28 65.96
C ILE A 1034 70.42 45.43 66.81
N ALA A 1035 69.93 46.51 66.18
CA ALA A 1035 69.31 47.62 66.89
C ALA A 1035 68.05 47.19 67.67
N ASP A 1036 67.24 46.30 67.11
CA ASP A 1036 66.03 45.77 67.77
C ASP A 1036 66.37 44.81 68.92
N VAL A 1037 67.43 44.00 68.80
CA VAL A 1037 67.96 43.17 69.89
C VAL A 1037 68.46 44.05 71.05
N VAL A 1038 69.14 45.16 70.73
CA VAL A 1038 69.66 46.11 71.74
C VAL A 1038 68.54 46.93 72.40
N LYS A 1039 67.48 47.27 71.66
CA LYS A 1039 66.28 47.98 72.19
C LYS A 1039 65.36 47.09 73.02
N GLY A 1040 65.43 45.77 72.86
CA GLY A 1040 64.66 44.80 73.64
C GLY A 1040 65.21 44.54 75.05
N ASN A 1041 66.30 45.23 75.44
CA ASN A 1041 66.83 45.27 76.80
C ASN A 1041 66.15 46.32 77.67
#